data_AF-A0A9W8H707-F1
#
_entry.id   AF-A0A9W8H707-F1
#
_cell.length_a   1.000
_cell.length_b   1.000
_cell.length_c   1.000
_cell.angle_alpha   90.00
_cell.angle_beta   90.00
_cell.angle_gamma   90.00
#
_symmetry.space_group_name_H-M   'P 1'
#
loop_
_entity.id
_entity.type
_entity.pdbx_description
1 polymer ?
#
loop_
_entity_poly.entity_id
_entity_poly.type
_entity_poly.pdbx_seq_one_letter_code
_entity_poly.pdbx_strand_id
1 'polypeptide(L)'
;MIQVHVHPPLGAVTSVRAAAIGFRVYFVRTAPGDPPVGAAEIWTNMRGGGREWQGIALAEASAATRPELALLDPAQLGCGAQQIQQFWLDAESAAAAPRFEFTVRWRALAPAAGGWQWAGAAGHNARVVVHHHHRPLPSVREAPLNFWRQQLRQMLAPADGADGAPPLAAEAWAVSPGGASCLLRPCDAAAAAGRRSLCRLAGVARHLAFVRSDPFWIAPRCGEAAVDTGGREALALLAELDSGVYAALVPFSRDAASTATLAVHPPNQLHIRPHPPPDAAVRVAVSLNQDPHCAMAEAMGRVQQQPPIQQPPIQQPPIQQPPVQQQQPTPPEHPCALAAHLGYCTWNAFYQRVDHGALVVTLGAMQRASARTGQPMPAWVLIDDGWQDVDECSGRGRLRDMRADAAKFPGQLKATVGALAALGVRRVGVWHALWGYWRGIDPGGPLAQQFDLVAYRRSRQQPPPADGDDDDGGGSDVHLIAPHAVHAFYDAFYAWLRAQGVSFVKVDCQGAFETLDDYAGPPAAARAVAAMRAAYYDAMESAALAHFGPGSIVHCMAQSPYLVARTLQQQQQQQDQDQRPAAGVAIRNSDDYVPDAPDHHAWHIYRNMANTVWSRALGGSLAADWDMFQPGRPESHAHAVARALSGGLVYITATAADYDQADLCAVAGRDGSVLPHLPLLLDSRCLFADMTKVPAVAAASVAFPRAGAVVAALFNVSAAAVVAPVGLCALFAEAMDRLETPAAAGDCFAVHQQSTGRTQLIAAATPPHAIALQPLAADAVTVARMAAIRSTDRSAVLHAACLGDTSRYAGIGAVERRVYSVLSPSVPGSPRPAPSPPAAQKRQWHVRVRVAPSPQRVAFAFCVREAAPDARRLPVAVCAVRVSGVASSVASWSFDDAAGTLDVVLEHTAPSSSSPLCVTVSLSA
;
A
#
# COMPACT_ATOMS: atom_id res chain seq x y z
N MET A 1 -12.17 31.43 15.93
CA MET A 1 -10.81 30.85 15.92
C MET A 1 -10.34 30.66 14.47
N ILE A 2 -9.16 31.17 14.11
CA ILE A 2 -8.57 31.02 12.78
C ILE A 2 -7.59 29.84 12.79
N GLN A 3 -7.87 28.81 11.99
CA GLN A 3 -6.94 27.71 11.75
C GLN A 3 -5.98 28.09 10.62
N VAL A 4 -4.70 27.74 10.75
CA VAL A 4 -3.66 28.06 9.78
C VAL A 4 -3.03 26.76 9.27
N HIS A 5 -3.11 26.53 7.95
CA HIS A 5 -2.49 25.38 7.30
C HIS A 5 -1.40 25.88 6.35
N VAL A 6 -0.23 25.28 6.41
CA VAL A 6 0.97 25.76 5.72
C VAL A 6 1.52 24.65 4.82
N HIS A 7 1.92 25.02 3.61
CA HIS A 7 2.66 24.17 2.69
C HIS A 7 3.92 24.89 2.19
N PRO A 8 5.12 24.27 2.23
CA PRO A 8 5.43 22.98 2.85
C PRO A 8 5.06 22.90 4.35
N PRO A 9 4.71 21.71 4.88
CA PRO A 9 4.17 21.59 6.24
C PRO A 9 5.19 21.97 7.32
N LEU A 10 4.74 22.73 8.32
CA LEU A 10 5.52 23.04 9.53
C LEU A 10 5.85 21.76 10.31
N GLY A 11 7.01 21.75 10.97
CA GLY A 11 7.48 20.59 11.74
C GLY A 11 8.01 19.42 10.91
N ALA A 12 8.05 19.56 9.58
CA ALA A 12 8.54 18.53 8.67
C ALA A 12 9.69 19.04 7.78
N VAL A 13 10.38 18.09 7.14
CA VAL A 13 11.41 18.38 6.14
C VAL A 13 10.88 18.07 4.75
N THR A 14 10.92 19.06 3.86
CA THR A 14 10.50 18.93 2.46
C THR A 14 11.69 19.14 1.53
N SER A 15 11.92 18.21 0.62
CA SER A 15 12.95 18.34 -0.42
C SER A 15 12.35 18.89 -1.70
N VAL A 16 13.04 19.83 -2.34
CA VAL A 16 12.59 20.49 -3.58
C VAL A 16 13.67 20.38 -4.65
N ARG A 17 13.27 19.90 -5.84
CA ARG A 17 14.10 19.84 -7.07
C ARG A 17 13.68 20.85 -8.14
N ALA A 18 12.60 21.59 -7.90
CA ALA A 18 12.01 22.51 -8.87
C ALA A 18 12.80 23.82 -8.99
N ALA A 19 12.61 24.52 -10.12
CA ALA A 19 13.15 25.87 -10.34
C ALA A 19 12.52 26.93 -9.40
N ALA A 20 11.36 26.61 -8.81
CA ALA A 20 10.67 27.44 -7.84
C ALA A 20 10.23 26.63 -6.62
N ILE A 21 10.17 27.29 -5.47
CA ILE A 21 9.65 26.78 -4.21
C ILE A 21 8.30 27.46 -3.96
N GLY A 22 7.22 26.68 -3.99
CA GLY A 22 5.87 27.18 -3.79
C GLY A 22 5.45 27.12 -2.32
N PHE A 23 5.22 28.28 -1.72
CA PHE A 23 4.61 28.42 -0.41
C PHE A 23 3.12 28.70 -0.56
N ARG A 24 2.29 27.96 0.19
CA ARG A 24 0.84 28.18 0.27
C ARG A 24 0.43 28.20 1.74
N VAL A 25 -0.39 29.18 2.12
CA VAL A 25 -0.94 29.30 3.47
C VAL A 25 -2.45 29.47 3.38
N TYR A 26 -3.18 28.61 4.07
CA TYR A 26 -4.64 28.64 4.13
C TYR A 26 -5.08 29.07 5.53
N PHE A 27 -5.89 30.11 5.60
CA PHE A 27 -6.53 30.59 6.82
C PHE A 27 -8.00 30.24 6.78
N VAL A 28 -8.42 29.36 7.69
CA VAL A 28 -9.79 28.86 7.80
C VAL A 28 -10.44 29.47 9.03
N ARG A 29 -11.45 30.31 8.81
CA ARG A 29 -12.19 30.99 9.89
C ARG A 29 -13.37 30.12 10.33
N THR A 30 -13.32 29.60 11.55
CA THR A 30 -14.30 28.62 12.04
C THR A 30 -15.44 29.25 12.85
N ALA A 31 -15.29 30.49 13.35
CA ALA A 31 -16.31 31.16 14.14
C ALA A 31 -16.93 32.37 13.40
N PRO A 32 -18.25 32.60 13.49
CA PRO A 32 -18.88 33.83 13.03
C PRO A 32 -18.28 35.03 13.78
N GLY A 33 -17.67 35.98 13.06
CA GLY A 33 -17.08 37.20 13.62
C GLY A 33 -15.55 37.23 13.71
N ASP A 34 -14.85 36.13 13.38
CA ASP A 34 -13.38 36.19 13.22
C ASP A 34 -13.02 37.19 12.10
N PRO A 35 -12.13 38.17 12.35
CA PRO A 35 -11.74 39.13 11.32
C PRO A 35 -10.94 38.43 10.20
N PRO A 36 -11.05 38.90 8.94
CA PRO A 36 -10.20 38.43 7.85
C PRO A 36 -8.71 38.63 8.17
N VAL A 37 -7.84 37.85 7.53
CA VAL A 37 -6.39 38.07 7.57
C VAL A 37 -6.04 39.22 6.63
N GLY A 38 -5.30 40.21 7.14
CA GLY A 38 -4.90 41.40 6.38
C GLY A 38 -3.48 41.33 5.81
N ALA A 39 -2.60 40.52 6.39
CA ALA A 39 -1.27 40.24 5.85
C ALA A 39 -0.70 38.94 6.41
N ALA A 40 0.13 38.26 5.61
CA ALA A 40 0.89 37.08 6.01
C ALA A 40 2.31 37.13 5.42
N GLU A 41 3.28 36.58 6.14
CA GLU A 41 4.69 36.52 5.76
C GLU A 41 5.28 35.13 6.02
N ILE A 42 6.15 34.70 5.12
CA ILE A 42 7.12 33.65 5.40
C ILE A 42 8.27 34.29 6.17
N TRP A 43 8.46 33.87 7.41
CA TRP A 43 9.65 34.22 8.19
C TRP A 43 10.69 33.13 7.95
N THR A 44 11.84 33.44 7.35
CA THR A 44 12.79 32.43 6.87
C THR A 44 14.22 32.91 6.83
N ASN A 45 15.18 31.97 6.92
CA ASN A 45 16.60 32.19 6.66
C ASN A 45 17.06 31.85 5.23
N MET A 46 16.12 31.67 4.30
CA MET A 46 16.35 31.24 2.91
C MET A 46 17.37 32.09 2.14
N ARG A 47 17.36 33.43 2.27
CA ARG A 47 18.24 34.34 1.51
C ARG A 47 19.50 34.78 2.28
N GLY A 48 19.56 34.56 3.59
CA GLY A 48 20.65 34.97 4.49
C GLY A 48 21.74 33.91 4.66
N GLY A 49 22.01 33.11 3.64
CA GLY A 49 22.94 31.97 3.71
C GLY A 49 22.57 30.92 4.77
N GLY A 50 21.27 30.80 5.11
CA GLY A 50 20.78 29.88 6.14
C GLY A 50 21.01 30.33 7.59
N ARG A 51 21.50 31.56 7.83
CA ARG A 51 21.81 32.06 9.19
C ARG A 51 20.91 33.21 9.64
N GLU A 52 20.59 34.15 8.75
CA GLU A 52 19.81 35.34 9.08
C GLU A 52 18.34 35.18 8.70
N TRP A 53 17.45 35.40 9.66
CA TRP A 53 15.99 35.33 9.45
C TRP A 53 15.40 36.67 9.00
N GLN A 54 14.48 36.62 8.05
CA GLN A 54 13.76 37.78 7.53
C GLN A 54 12.32 37.43 7.13
N GLY A 55 11.47 38.45 7.01
CA GLY A 55 10.08 38.32 6.57
C GLY A 55 9.95 38.55 5.06
N ILE A 56 9.25 37.65 4.37
CA ILE A 56 8.90 37.77 2.96
C ILE A 56 7.38 37.77 2.85
N ALA A 57 6.81 38.86 2.33
CA ALA A 57 5.37 39.02 2.18
C ALA A 57 4.76 37.96 1.24
N LEU A 58 3.63 37.39 1.64
CA LEU A 58 2.80 36.52 0.82
C LEU A 58 1.72 37.34 0.11
N ALA A 59 1.39 36.99 -1.12
CA ALA A 59 0.29 37.60 -1.86
C ALA A 59 -1.03 36.88 -1.55
N GLU A 60 -2.11 37.63 -1.33
CA GLU A 60 -3.45 37.04 -1.20
C GLU A 60 -3.96 36.57 -2.58
N ALA A 61 -4.45 35.33 -2.65
CA ALA A 61 -5.03 34.79 -3.88
C ALA A 61 -6.46 35.33 -4.09
N SER A 62 -6.71 35.94 -5.24
CA SER A 62 -8.04 36.34 -5.72
C SER A 62 -8.88 35.14 -6.20
N ALA A 63 -10.20 35.30 -6.34
CA ALA A 63 -11.07 34.24 -6.87
C ALA A 63 -10.70 33.78 -8.30
N ALA A 64 -10.17 34.69 -9.13
CA ALA A 64 -9.69 34.37 -10.48
C ALA A 64 -8.35 33.59 -10.48
N THR A 65 -7.62 33.60 -9.37
CA THR A 65 -6.30 32.97 -9.19
C THR A 65 -6.35 31.77 -8.23
N ARG A 66 -7.54 31.19 -7.96
CA ARG A 66 -7.77 30.04 -7.04
C ARG A 66 -8.20 28.73 -7.76
N PRO A 67 -7.61 28.32 -8.90
CA PRO A 67 -7.99 27.03 -9.52
C PRO A 67 -7.69 25.84 -8.60
N GLU A 68 -6.72 25.99 -7.69
CA GLU A 68 -6.36 25.00 -6.68
C GLU A 68 -7.53 24.68 -5.73
N LEU A 69 -8.43 25.63 -5.46
CA LEU A 69 -9.56 25.43 -4.55
C LEU A 69 -10.77 24.74 -5.20
N ALA A 70 -10.71 24.39 -6.48
CA ALA A 70 -11.86 23.86 -7.21
C ALA A 70 -12.39 22.52 -6.65
N LEU A 71 -11.51 21.73 -6.02
CA LEU A 71 -11.85 20.47 -5.34
C LEU A 71 -11.90 20.59 -3.81
N LEU A 72 -11.67 21.79 -3.27
CA LEU A 72 -11.78 22.00 -1.84
C LEU A 72 -13.26 21.98 -1.47
N ASP A 73 -13.64 21.09 -0.56
CA ASP A 73 -14.96 21.09 0.05
C ASP A 73 -14.91 21.81 1.41
N PRO A 74 -15.43 23.05 1.52
CA PRO A 74 -15.44 23.79 2.77
C PRO A 74 -16.26 23.09 3.87
N ALA A 75 -17.23 22.24 3.50
CA ALA A 75 -18.04 21.51 4.46
C ALA A 75 -17.20 20.55 5.30
N GLN A 76 -16.15 19.96 4.72
CA GLN A 76 -15.18 19.14 5.46
C GLN A 76 -14.41 19.93 6.51
N LEU A 77 -14.40 21.27 6.43
CA LEU A 77 -13.77 22.16 7.40
C LEU A 77 -14.79 22.81 8.37
N GLY A 78 -16.07 22.45 8.27
CA GLY A 78 -17.13 23.07 9.06
C GLY A 78 -17.31 24.57 8.78
N CYS A 79 -16.97 25.04 7.57
CA CYS A 79 -17.04 26.45 7.20
C CYS A 79 -17.57 26.65 5.77
N GLY A 80 -17.90 27.90 5.41
CA GLY A 80 -18.22 28.29 4.03
C GLY A 80 -16.97 28.70 3.23
N ALA A 81 -17.03 28.63 1.90
CA ALA A 81 -15.92 29.00 1.01
C ALA A 81 -15.35 30.41 1.28
N GLN A 82 -16.21 31.37 1.64
CA GLN A 82 -15.83 32.76 1.95
C GLN A 82 -14.98 32.87 3.23
N GLN A 83 -15.01 31.85 4.09
CA GLN A 83 -14.24 31.79 5.33
C GLN A 83 -12.80 31.30 5.13
N ILE A 84 -12.42 31.01 3.88
CA ILE A 84 -11.10 30.48 3.52
C ILE A 84 -10.31 31.54 2.74
N GLN A 85 -9.21 32.01 3.32
CA GLN A 85 -8.24 32.87 2.63
C GLN A 85 -6.98 32.08 2.31
N GLN A 86 -6.48 32.25 1.09
CA GLN A 86 -5.23 31.63 0.64
C GLN A 86 -4.21 32.73 0.37
N PHE A 87 -3.02 32.57 0.91
CA PHE A 87 -1.85 33.39 0.65
C PHE A 87 -0.75 32.53 0.02
N TRP A 88 0.06 33.10 -0.86
CA TRP A 88 1.04 32.34 -1.62
C TRP A 88 2.29 33.15 -1.99
N LEU A 89 3.37 32.41 -2.29
CA LEU A 89 4.62 32.92 -2.83
C LEU A 89 5.31 31.79 -3.59
N ASP A 90 5.72 32.06 -4.83
CA ASP A 90 6.66 31.19 -5.55
C ASP A 90 8.03 31.87 -5.56
N ALA A 91 9.02 31.27 -4.90
CA ALA A 91 10.37 31.80 -4.78
C ALA A 91 11.35 31.04 -5.69
N GLU A 92 12.27 31.72 -6.35
CA GLU A 92 13.30 31.07 -7.17
C GLU A 92 14.21 30.18 -6.32
N SER A 93 14.30 28.89 -6.67
CA SER A 93 15.11 27.94 -5.91
C SER A 93 16.61 28.20 -6.06
N ALA A 94 17.06 28.77 -7.17
CA ALA A 94 18.48 29.04 -7.44
C ALA A 94 19.11 30.04 -6.46
N ALA A 95 18.30 30.95 -5.91
CA ALA A 95 18.73 31.97 -4.96
C ALA A 95 18.56 31.54 -3.48
N ALA A 96 18.05 30.34 -3.23
CA ALA A 96 17.85 29.81 -1.89
C ALA A 96 19.14 29.17 -1.34
N ALA A 97 19.27 29.13 -0.01
CA ALA A 97 20.28 28.28 0.63
C ALA A 97 19.96 26.79 0.41
N PRO A 98 20.96 25.90 0.30
CA PRO A 98 20.75 24.45 0.11
C PRO A 98 19.91 23.79 1.20
N ARG A 99 19.96 24.36 2.40
CA ARG A 99 19.09 24.00 3.51
C ARG A 99 18.67 25.28 4.20
N PHE A 100 17.38 25.44 4.44
CA PHE A 100 16.84 26.59 5.16
C PHE A 100 15.62 26.18 5.98
N GLU A 101 15.27 27.04 6.93
CA GLU A 101 14.09 26.92 7.78
C GLU A 101 13.14 28.07 7.51
N PHE A 102 11.86 27.81 7.73
CA PHE A 102 10.86 28.86 7.74
C PHE A 102 9.73 28.58 8.73
N THR A 103 9.04 29.63 9.10
CA THR A 103 7.73 29.58 9.75
C THR A 103 6.84 30.66 9.13
N VAL A 104 5.58 30.73 9.55
CA VAL A 104 4.62 31.71 9.03
C VAL A 104 4.18 32.62 10.16
N ARG A 105 4.12 33.93 9.89
CA ARG A 105 3.43 34.90 10.74
C ARG A 105 2.36 35.64 9.96
N TRP A 106 1.31 36.06 10.65
CA TRP A 106 0.16 36.74 10.04
C TRP A 106 -0.44 37.77 11.01
N ARG A 107 -1.31 38.64 10.50
CA ARG A 107 -2.08 39.59 11.31
C ARG A 107 -3.48 39.79 10.75
N ALA A 108 -4.46 39.93 11.64
CA ALA A 108 -5.83 40.20 11.27
C ALA A 108 -6.03 41.60 10.68
N LEU A 109 -7.03 41.74 9.81
CA LEU A 109 -7.57 42.98 9.29
C LEU A 109 -8.46 43.62 10.37
N ALA A 110 -7.85 44.14 11.43
CA ALA A 110 -8.55 44.82 12.53
C ALA A 110 -8.31 46.35 12.49
N PRO A 111 -9.29 47.20 12.85
CA PRO A 111 -9.14 48.66 12.83
C PRO A 111 -8.07 49.22 13.79
N ALA A 112 -7.67 48.45 14.80
CA ALA A 112 -6.61 48.80 15.75
C ALA A 112 -5.54 47.69 15.78
N ALA A 113 -4.53 47.84 14.91
CA ALA A 113 -3.21 47.19 14.93
C ALA A 113 -3.10 45.86 15.69
N GLY A 114 -3.76 44.79 15.20
CA GLY A 114 -3.45 43.44 15.66
C GLY A 114 -1.98 43.13 15.40
N GLY A 115 -1.23 42.79 16.45
CA GLY A 115 0.18 42.40 16.34
C GLY A 115 0.36 41.13 15.50
N TRP A 116 1.60 40.86 15.09
CA TRP A 116 1.94 39.62 14.39
C TRP A 116 1.67 38.40 15.27
N GLN A 117 1.05 37.38 14.69
CA GLN A 117 0.78 36.08 15.27
C GLN A 117 1.54 35.00 14.50
N TRP A 118 2.01 33.96 15.19
CA TRP A 118 2.70 32.84 14.57
C TRP A 118 1.71 31.72 14.21
N ALA A 119 1.89 31.08 13.05
CA ALA A 119 1.02 29.99 12.59
C ALA A 119 1.22 28.68 13.36
N GLY A 120 2.37 28.50 14.03
CA GLY A 120 2.68 27.34 14.85
C GLY A 120 3.22 27.72 16.22
N ALA A 121 3.38 26.73 17.09
CA ALA A 121 4.07 26.91 18.37
C ALA A 121 5.54 27.32 18.17
N ALA A 122 6.12 27.99 19.16
CA ALA A 122 7.54 28.35 19.11
C ALA A 122 8.41 27.10 18.90
N GLY A 123 9.28 27.11 17.90
CA GLY A 123 10.16 25.98 17.54
C GLY A 123 9.61 25.01 16.50
N HIS A 124 8.37 25.17 16.01
CA HIS A 124 7.80 24.35 14.93
C HIS A 124 8.12 24.93 13.53
N ASN A 125 9.41 25.07 13.20
CA ASN A 125 9.81 25.49 11.87
C ASN A 125 9.62 24.35 10.86
N ALA A 126 9.24 24.68 9.63
CA ALA A 126 9.46 23.81 8.49
C ALA A 126 10.94 23.88 8.07
N ARG A 127 11.45 22.77 7.56
CA ARG A 127 12.79 22.68 6.98
C ARG A 127 12.68 22.34 5.51
N VAL A 128 13.48 23.00 4.68
CA VAL A 128 13.51 22.77 3.24
C VAL A 128 14.93 22.40 2.83
N VAL A 129 15.05 21.31 2.08
CA VAL A 129 16.29 20.91 1.42
C VAL A 129 16.14 21.21 -0.07
N VAL A 130 17.01 22.05 -0.59
CA VAL A 130 17.04 22.42 -2.01
C VAL A 130 18.20 21.69 -2.67
N HIS A 131 17.88 20.82 -3.63
CA HIS A 131 18.90 20.11 -4.38
C HIS A 131 19.44 21.02 -5.50
N HIS A 132 20.42 21.85 -5.16
CA HIS A 132 21.18 22.62 -6.15
C HIS A 132 22.15 21.68 -6.86
N HIS A 133 21.72 21.12 -7.98
CA HIS A 133 22.61 20.26 -8.77
C HIS A 133 23.75 21.10 -9.36
N HIS A 134 24.97 21.03 -8.80
CA HIS A 134 26.18 21.64 -9.38
C HIS A 134 26.51 21.11 -10.79
N ARG A 135 26.00 19.90 -11.11
CA ARG A 135 25.86 19.35 -12.46
C ARG A 135 24.47 18.72 -12.53
N PRO A 136 23.67 18.98 -13.58
CA PRO A 136 22.36 18.33 -13.72
C PRO A 136 22.52 16.82 -13.60
N LEU A 137 21.63 16.19 -12.82
CA LEU A 137 21.54 14.73 -12.81
C LEU A 137 21.42 14.28 -14.27
N PRO A 138 22.19 13.26 -14.69
CA PRO A 138 22.04 12.76 -16.05
C PRO A 138 20.59 12.33 -16.26
N SER A 139 20.14 12.38 -17.52
CA SER A 139 18.82 11.85 -17.86
C SER A 139 18.69 10.43 -17.32
N VAL A 140 17.48 10.06 -16.87
CA VAL A 140 17.14 8.74 -16.32
C VAL A 140 17.68 7.61 -17.20
N ARG A 141 17.86 7.82 -18.51
CA ARG A 141 18.24 6.79 -19.48
C ARG A 141 19.74 6.74 -19.82
N GLU A 142 20.56 7.71 -19.41
CA GLU A 142 21.91 7.92 -19.98
C GLU A 142 23.03 8.10 -18.94
N ALA A 143 22.75 7.97 -17.64
CA ALA A 143 23.77 8.09 -16.61
C ALA A 143 24.87 7.01 -16.75
N PRO A 144 26.15 7.36 -17.00
CA PRO A 144 27.20 6.37 -17.11
C PRO A 144 27.47 5.72 -15.75
N LEU A 145 27.87 4.44 -15.73
CA LEU A 145 28.19 3.71 -14.50
C LEU A 145 29.19 4.44 -13.59
N ASN A 146 30.09 5.25 -14.17
CA ASN A 146 31.04 6.06 -13.41
C ASN A 146 30.38 7.14 -12.54
N PHE A 147 29.25 7.72 -12.98
CA PHE A 147 28.45 8.64 -12.18
C PHE A 147 27.93 7.94 -10.91
N TRP A 148 27.34 6.76 -11.06
CA TRP A 148 26.82 5.97 -9.93
C TRP A 148 27.91 5.49 -8.98
N ARG A 149 29.06 5.08 -9.53
CA ARG A 149 30.24 4.75 -8.71
C ARG A 149 30.72 5.96 -7.90
N GLN A 150 30.65 7.16 -8.45
CA GLN A 150 30.99 8.39 -7.73
C GLN A 150 29.97 8.67 -6.62
N GLN A 151 28.67 8.57 -6.91
CA GLN A 151 27.62 8.73 -5.89
C GLN A 151 27.80 7.73 -4.74
N LEU A 152 28.07 6.46 -5.05
CA LEU A 152 28.33 5.42 -4.04
C LEU A 152 29.55 5.77 -3.17
N ARG A 153 30.65 6.21 -3.77
CA ARG A 153 31.87 6.60 -3.04
C ARG A 153 31.64 7.82 -2.13
N GLN A 154 30.78 8.75 -2.53
CA GLN A 154 30.42 9.92 -1.72
C GLN A 154 29.52 9.53 -0.54
N MET A 155 28.65 8.52 -0.74
CA MET A 155 27.77 8.01 0.30
C MET A 155 28.50 7.14 1.33
N LEU A 156 29.48 6.33 0.90
CA LEU A 156 30.19 5.38 1.75
C LEU A 156 31.50 5.99 2.29
N ALA A 157 31.45 6.54 3.50
CA ALA A 157 32.65 6.92 4.23
C ALA A 157 33.26 5.73 5.00
N PRO A 158 34.59 5.72 5.25
CA PRO A 158 35.22 4.74 6.12
C PRO A 158 34.57 4.72 7.52
N ALA A 159 34.55 3.55 8.14
CA ALA A 159 34.12 3.38 9.53
C ALA A 159 35.08 4.10 10.50
N ASP A 160 34.57 4.56 11.64
CA ASP A 160 35.43 5.08 12.71
C ASP A 160 36.46 4.04 13.18
N GLY A 161 37.72 4.47 13.32
CA GLY A 161 38.82 3.58 13.71
C GLY A 161 39.34 2.66 12.60
N ALA A 162 38.85 2.81 11.36
CA ALA A 162 39.32 2.09 10.18
C ALA A 162 40.22 2.96 9.28
N ASP A 163 40.92 3.94 9.84
CA ASP A 163 41.90 4.77 9.10
C ASP A 163 42.96 3.86 8.46
N GLY A 164 42.95 3.81 7.11
CA GLY A 164 43.85 2.95 6.32
C GLY A 164 43.28 1.59 5.89
N ALA A 165 42.04 1.24 6.25
CA ALA A 165 41.37 0.05 5.72
C ALA A 165 41.06 0.22 4.21
N PRO A 166 41.16 -0.85 3.39
CA PRO A 166 40.84 -0.75 1.97
C PRO A 166 39.37 -0.31 1.80
N PRO A 167 39.06 0.51 0.78
CA PRO A 167 37.69 0.92 0.51
C PRO A 167 36.81 -0.32 0.31
N LEU A 168 35.58 -0.29 0.85
CA LEU A 168 34.57 -1.32 0.62
C LEU A 168 34.49 -1.66 -0.87
N ALA A 169 34.78 -2.90 -1.20
CA ALA A 169 34.69 -3.38 -2.58
C ALA A 169 33.21 -3.55 -2.93
N ALA A 170 32.75 -2.75 -3.90
CA ALA A 170 31.45 -2.94 -4.55
C ALA A 170 31.61 -3.87 -5.76
N GLU A 171 30.89 -4.99 -5.74
CA GLU A 171 30.90 -6.01 -6.80
C GLU A 171 29.55 -6.12 -7.52
N ALA A 172 29.53 -6.87 -8.62
CA ALA A 172 28.31 -7.22 -9.37
C ALA A 172 27.43 -6.02 -9.79
N TRP A 173 28.03 -4.93 -10.24
CA TRP A 173 27.30 -3.75 -10.73
C TRP A 173 26.34 -4.07 -11.88
N ALA A 174 25.14 -3.50 -11.85
CA ALA A 174 24.22 -3.43 -12.98
C ALA A 174 23.58 -2.04 -13.01
N VAL A 175 23.35 -1.56 -14.23
CA VAL A 175 22.70 -0.28 -14.50
C VAL A 175 21.25 -0.55 -14.87
N SER A 176 20.36 0.32 -14.41
CA SER A 176 18.93 0.31 -14.68
C SER A 176 18.48 1.70 -15.14
N PRO A 177 17.27 1.83 -15.70
CA PRO A 177 16.68 3.15 -15.92
C PRO A 177 16.63 3.93 -14.60
N GLY A 178 17.34 5.06 -14.57
CA GLY A 178 17.37 5.98 -13.44
C GLY A 178 18.34 5.61 -12.32
N GLY A 179 19.08 4.51 -12.43
CA GLY A 179 19.87 4.00 -11.32
C GLY A 179 20.96 3.00 -11.65
N ALA A 180 21.64 2.54 -10.60
CA ALA A 180 22.51 1.39 -10.62
C ALA A 180 22.52 0.71 -9.25
N SER A 181 22.74 -0.61 -9.27
CA SER A 181 22.81 -1.43 -8.07
C SER A 181 24.05 -2.30 -8.03
N CYS A 182 24.54 -2.59 -6.83
CA CYS A 182 25.73 -3.39 -6.57
C CYS A 182 25.59 -4.19 -5.27
N LEU A 183 26.56 -5.07 -5.02
CA LEU A 183 26.68 -5.79 -3.75
C LEU A 183 27.88 -5.26 -2.97
N LEU A 184 27.69 -5.05 -1.67
CA LEU A 184 28.76 -4.75 -0.73
C LEU A 184 29.05 -5.96 0.14
N ARG A 185 30.35 -6.22 0.34
CA ARG A 185 30.85 -7.18 1.32
C ARG A 185 31.28 -6.44 2.58
N PRO A 186 30.81 -6.82 3.78
CA PRO A 186 31.28 -6.20 5.03
C PRO A 186 32.75 -6.51 5.26
N CYS A 187 33.43 -5.67 6.04
CA CYS A 187 34.80 -5.91 6.46
C CYS A 187 34.86 -7.16 7.36
N ASP A 188 35.88 -7.99 7.18
CA ASP A 188 36.08 -9.22 7.99
C ASP A 188 36.54 -8.90 9.43
N ALA A 189 36.83 -7.63 9.74
CA ALA A 189 37.11 -7.17 11.10
C ALA A 189 35.84 -7.28 11.97
N ALA A 190 35.88 -8.15 12.98
CA ALA A 190 34.79 -8.33 13.93
C ALA A 190 34.55 -7.03 14.70
N ALA A 191 33.36 -6.44 14.56
CA ALA A 191 32.90 -5.45 15.51
C ALA A 191 32.43 -6.19 16.78
N ALA A 192 32.43 -5.49 17.92
CA ALA A 192 31.94 -6.04 19.18
C ALA A 192 30.51 -6.63 19.03
N ALA A 193 30.21 -7.70 19.77
CA ALA A 193 28.90 -8.35 19.85
C ALA A 193 28.36 -9.00 18.55
N GLY A 194 29.23 -9.66 17.77
CA GLY A 194 28.80 -10.50 16.62
C GLY A 194 28.33 -9.71 15.39
N ARG A 195 28.67 -8.42 15.33
CA ARG A 195 28.36 -7.52 14.20
C ARG A 195 29.56 -7.44 13.26
N ARG A 196 29.33 -7.18 11.97
CA ARG A 196 30.38 -6.88 11.00
C ARG A 196 30.27 -5.42 10.57
N SER A 197 31.38 -4.68 10.67
CA SER A 197 31.40 -3.27 10.25
C SER A 197 31.24 -3.16 8.74
N LEU A 198 30.43 -2.20 8.29
CA LEU A 198 30.22 -1.91 6.88
C LEU A 198 30.88 -0.57 6.52
N CYS A 199 30.19 0.54 6.77
CA CYS A 199 30.62 1.90 6.45
C CYS A 199 30.02 2.90 7.41
N ARG A 200 30.42 4.17 7.30
CA ARG A 200 29.60 5.30 7.74
C ARG A 200 28.81 5.85 6.54
N LEU A 201 27.51 6.06 6.69
CA LEU A 201 26.72 6.77 5.66
C LEU A 201 26.93 8.28 5.77
N ALA A 202 27.39 8.88 4.67
CA ALA A 202 27.55 10.31 4.50
C ALA A 202 26.53 10.88 3.50
N GLY A 203 26.28 12.19 3.61
CA GLY A 203 25.42 12.91 2.68
C GLY A 203 23.95 12.50 2.73
N VAL A 204 23.47 11.99 3.87
CA VAL A 204 22.04 11.69 4.09
C VAL A 204 21.30 13.00 4.37
N ALA A 205 20.27 13.28 3.57
CA ALA A 205 19.35 14.38 3.81
C ALA A 205 18.17 13.90 4.67
N ARG A 206 17.56 12.77 4.29
CA ARG A 206 16.44 12.14 5.00
C ARG A 206 16.49 10.62 4.86
N HIS A 207 15.82 9.89 5.75
CA HIS A 207 15.78 8.43 5.72
C HIS A 207 14.43 7.86 6.14
N LEU A 208 14.18 6.62 5.70
CA LEU A 208 13.11 5.72 6.09
C LEU A 208 13.76 4.35 6.35
N ALA A 209 13.79 3.93 7.61
CA ALA A 209 14.26 2.63 8.06
C ALA A 209 13.08 1.72 8.37
N PHE A 210 13.12 0.47 7.88
CA PHE A 210 12.15 -0.57 8.22
C PHE A 210 12.65 -1.34 9.43
N VAL A 211 12.42 -0.80 10.61
CA VAL A 211 12.96 -1.35 11.87
C VAL A 211 12.10 -2.48 12.37
N ARG A 212 12.72 -3.49 12.97
CA ARG A 212 12.02 -4.57 13.67
C ARG A 212 11.47 -4.00 14.97
N SER A 213 10.15 -3.93 15.13
CA SER A 213 9.55 -3.53 16.41
C SER A 213 9.74 -4.62 17.47
N ASP A 214 9.67 -5.86 17.00
CA ASP A 214 9.72 -7.12 17.73
C ASP A 214 10.09 -8.23 16.71
N PRO A 215 10.15 -9.52 17.11
CA PRO A 215 10.48 -10.60 16.18
C PRO A 215 9.52 -10.79 15.00
N PHE A 216 8.28 -10.33 15.14
CA PHE A 216 7.16 -10.59 14.23
C PHE A 216 6.91 -9.46 13.25
N TRP A 217 7.17 -8.22 13.67
CA TRP A 217 6.73 -7.03 12.96
C TRP A 217 7.84 -6.01 12.65
N ILE A 218 7.65 -5.29 11.56
CA ILE A 218 8.43 -4.11 11.19
C ILE A 218 7.59 -2.84 11.28
N ALA A 219 8.25 -1.73 11.59
CA ALA A 219 7.65 -0.41 11.63
C ALA A 219 8.54 0.59 10.87
N PRO A 220 7.95 1.61 10.22
CA PRO A 220 8.71 2.69 9.63
C PRO A 220 9.32 3.59 10.71
N ARG A 221 10.57 4.00 10.51
CA ARG A 221 11.23 5.08 11.25
C ARG A 221 11.82 6.07 10.27
N CYS A 222 11.38 7.32 10.38
CA CYS A 222 11.78 8.39 9.49
C CYS A 222 12.59 9.41 10.24
N GLY A 223 13.49 10.08 9.54
CA GLY A 223 14.23 11.22 10.07
C GLY A 223 15.13 11.86 9.03
N GLU A 224 16.11 12.62 9.49
CA GLU A 224 16.97 13.45 8.63
C GLU A 224 18.37 12.88 8.49
N ALA A 225 19.39 13.73 8.67
CA ALA A 225 20.79 13.40 8.45
C ALA A 225 21.30 12.34 9.43
N ALA A 226 20.84 12.34 10.69
CA ALA A 226 21.13 11.27 11.62
C ALA A 226 20.09 10.16 11.44
N VAL A 227 20.53 9.00 10.96
CA VAL A 227 19.68 7.83 10.76
C VAL A 227 19.20 7.32 12.12
N ASP A 228 17.91 7.46 12.36
CA ASP A 228 17.23 7.03 13.57
C ASP A 228 16.56 5.68 13.35
N THR A 229 17.01 4.69 14.12
CA THR A 229 16.42 3.35 14.16
C THR A 229 15.69 3.08 15.48
N GLY A 230 15.65 4.06 16.40
CA GLY A 230 15.20 3.88 17.77
C GLY A 230 16.03 2.85 18.55
N GLY A 231 17.30 2.64 18.16
CA GLY A 231 18.17 1.61 18.73
C GLY A 231 17.84 0.18 18.29
N ARG A 232 16.96 0.00 17.30
CA ARG A 232 16.52 -1.30 16.80
C ARG A 232 17.21 -1.66 15.48
N GLU A 233 17.22 -2.95 15.16
CA GLU A 233 17.74 -3.43 13.89
C GLU A 233 16.74 -3.19 12.75
N ALA A 234 17.23 -2.99 11.53
CA ALA A 234 16.40 -2.74 10.34
C ALA A 234 16.53 -3.85 9.29
N LEU A 235 15.42 -4.18 8.63
CA LEU A 235 15.38 -5.08 7.46
C LEU A 235 15.81 -4.38 6.18
N ALA A 236 15.64 -3.07 6.10
CA ALA A 236 16.08 -2.25 4.98
C ALA A 236 16.18 -0.79 5.41
N LEU A 237 17.01 -0.03 4.70
CA LEU A 237 17.14 1.41 4.84
C LEU A 237 16.98 2.07 3.48
N LEU A 238 16.09 3.04 3.37
CA LEU A 238 15.96 3.94 2.24
C LEU A 238 16.41 5.34 2.67
N ALA A 239 17.34 5.95 1.96
CA ALA A 239 17.87 7.28 2.25
C ALA A 239 17.75 8.18 1.03
N GLU A 240 17.31 9.42 1.23
CA GLU A 240 17.51 10.50 0.27
C GLU A 240 18.85 11.16 0.56
N LEU A 241 19.71 11.25 -0.45
CA LEU A 241 21.02 11.89 -0.35
C LEU A 241 20.93 13.39 -0.67
N ASP A 242 21.93 14.15 -0.21
CA ASP A 242 22.07 15.59 -0.51
C ASP A 242 22.14 15.88 -2.02
N SER A 243 22.59 14.90 -2.81
CA SER A 243 22.60 14.98 -4.27
C SER A 243 21.21 14.88 -4.91
N GLY A 244 20.17 14.53 -4.15
CA GLY A 244 18.85 14.18 -4.66
C GLY A 244 18.76 12.77 -5.24
N VAL A 245 19.76 11.92 -5.02
CA VAL A 245 19.68 10.48 -5.35
C VAL A 245 19.11 9.73 -4.15
N TYR A 246 18.30 8.70 -4.39
CA TYR A 246 17.84 7.78 -3.36
C TYR A 246 18.74 6.56 -3.29
N ALA A 247 19.06 6.12 -2.08
CA ALA A 247 19.85 4.93 -1.80
C ALA A 247 19.04 3.92 -0.98
N ALA A 248 18.91 2.70 -1.47
CA ALA A 248 18.32 1.59 -0.72
C ALA A 248 19.41 0.58 -0.33
N LEU A 249 19.42 0.16 0.94
CA LEU A 249 20.33 -0.83 1.49
C LEU A 249 19.53 -1.98 2.10
N VAL A 250 19.73 -3.19 1.59
CA VAL A 250 19.05 -4.41 2.05
C VAL A 250 20.10 -5.46 2.45
N PRO A 251 20.26 -5.79 3.75
CA PRO A 251 21.14 -6.85 4.21
C PRO A 251 20.53 -8.22 3.86
N PHE A 252 21.38 -9.19 3.52
CA PHE A 252 20.94 -10.57 3.35
C PHE A 252 22.07 -11.56 3.71
N SER A 253 21.69 -12.81 3.93
CA SER A 253 22.62 -13.92 4.10
C SER A 253 22.63 -14.80 2.85
N ARG A 254 23.80 -15.36 2.55
CA ARG A 254 23.98 -16.37 1.52
C ARG A 254 23.90 -17.81 2.06
N ASP A 255 23.64 -18.02 3.34
CA ASP A 255 23.40 -19.36 3.88
C ASP A 255 21.89 -19.59 4.04
N ALA A 256 21.38 -20.74 3.59
CA ALA A 256 19.94 -21.00 3.48
C ALA A 256 19.19 -20.98 4.83
N ALA A 257 19.87 -21.25 5.94
CA ALA A 257 19.26 -21.32 7.27
C ALA A 257 19.34 -19.99 8.05
N SER A 258 20.01 -18.97 7.51
CA SER A 258 20.38 -17.75 8.23
C SER A 258 19.96 -16.49 7.51
N THR A 259 20.02 -15.36 8.21
CA THR A 259 19.60 -14.05 7.67
C THR A 259 20.46 -12.93 8.21
N ALA A 260 20.16 -11.69 7.81
CA ALA A 260 20.90 -10.53 8.26
C ALA A 260 20.00 -9.30 8.45
N THR A 261 20.40 -8.43 9.37
CA THR A 261 19.78 -7.11 9.60
C THR A 261 20.84 -6.02 9.61
N LEU A 262 20.41 -4.77 9.44
CA LEU A 262 21.24 -3.59 9.59
C LEU A 262 21.12 -3.05 11.02
N ALA A 263 22.25 -2.71 11.63
CA ALA A 263 22.31 -1.92 12.85
C ALA A 263 22.99 -0.58 12.55
N VAL A 264 22.44 0.50 13.09
CA VAL A 264 22.93 1.86 12.86
C VAL A 264 23.33 2.49 14.19
N HIS A 265 24.57 2.94 14.29
CA HIS A 265 25.10 3.64 15.46
C HIS A 265 25.45 5.10 15.13
N PRO A 266 25.37 6.04 16.08
CA PRO A 266 25.71 7.42 15.82
C PRO A 266 27.20 7.61 15.45
N PRO A 267 27.54 8.54 14.52
CA PRO A 267 26.66 9.25 13.59
C PRO A 267 26.60 8.49 12.25
N ASN A 268 25.62 7.59 12.09
CA ASN A 268 25.38 6.77 10.89
C ASN A 268 26.42 5.69 10.57
N GLN A 269 27.09 5.15 11.58
CA GLN A 269 27.93 3.98 11.48
C GLN A 269 27.06 2.73 11.25
N LEU A 270 27.16 2.13 10.06
CA LEU A 270 26.43 0.93 9.67
C LEU A 270 27.20 -0.35 10.03
N HIS A 271 26.46 -1.28 10.60
CA HIS A 271 26.88 -2.66 10.81
C HIS A 271 25.84 -3.61 10.25
N ILE A 272 26.30 -4.78 9.83
CA ILE A 272 25.42 -5.91 9.52
C ILE A 272 25.48 -6.90 10.68
N ARG A 273 24.31 -7.35 11.12
CA ARG A 273 24.17 -8.40 12.12
C ARG A 273 23.67 -9.67 11.43
N PRO A 274 24.49 -10.73 11.36
CA PRO A 274 24.02 -12.06 11.04
C PRO A 274 23.05 -12.53 12.13
N HIS A 275 21.91 -13.03 11.70
CA HIS A 275 21.04 -13.85 12.54
C HIS A 275 21.45 -15.31 12.33
N PRO A 276 21.32 -16.17 13.35
CA PRO A 276 21.97 -17.46 13.45
C PRO A 276 22.18 -18.24 12.14
N PRO A 277 23.42 -18.71 11.87
CA PRO A 277 24.54 -18.67 12.80
C PRO A 277 25.40 -17.38 12.69
N PRO A 278 26.12 -16.98 13.76
CA PRO A 278 26.90 -15.72 13.79
C PRO A 278 28.03 -15.63 12.74
N ASP A 279 28.49 -16.77 12.23
CA ASP A 279 29.50 -16.91 11.20
C ASP A 279 28.95 -16.79 9.76
N ALA A 280 27.64 -16.57 9.60
CA ALA A 280 26.98 -16.60 8.30
C ALA A 280 27.57 -15.65 7.23
N ALA A 281 27.51 -16.08 5.98
CA ALA A 281 28.01 -15.34 4.83
C ALA A 281 27.06 -14.19 4.42
N VAL A 282 27.20 -13.04 5.08
CA VAL A 282 26.30 -11.89 4.87
C VAL A 282 26.81 -10.90 3.82
N ARG A 283 25.88 -10.19 3.18
CA ARG A 283 26.09 -9.16 2.14
C ARG A 283 25.06 -8.04 2.30
N VAL A 284 25.31 -6.91 1.63
CA VAL A 284 24.32 -5.83 1.50
C VAL A 284 24.10 -5.54 0.03
N ALA A 285 22.87 -5.67 -0.42
CA ALA A 285 22.44 -5.15 -1.71
C ALA A 285 22.23 -3.64 -1.59
N VAL A 286 22.84 -2.88 -2.50
CA VAL A 286 22.71 -1.42 -2.56
C VAL A 286 22.18 -1.04 -3.92
N SER A 287 21.14 -0.21 -3.96
CA SER A 287 20.71 0.48 -5.18
C SER A 287 20.77 1.99 -4.96
N LEU A 288 21.24 2.71 -5.98
CA LEU A 288 21.17 4.15 -6.11
C LEU A 288 20.24 4.46 -7.29
N ASN A 289 19.17 5.22 -7.07
CA ASN A 289 18.22 5.55 -8.11
C ASN A 289 17.64 6.97 -7.95
N GLN A 290 17.18 7.58 -9.04
CA GLN A 290 16.47 8.86 -9.01
C GLN A 290 15.03 8.74 -8.48
N ASP A 291 14.48 7.52 -8.42
CA ASP A 291 13.18 7.16 -7.86
C ASP A 291 13.33 6.27 -6.60
N PRO A 292 12.68 6.60 -5.48
CA PRO A 292 12.89 5.92 -4.21
C PRO A 292 12.31 4.50 -4.18
N HIS A 293 11.21 4.25 -4.90
CA HIS A 293 10.59 2.94 -4.96
C HIS A 293 11.37 2.01 -5.89
N CYS A 294 11.89 2.53 -7.00
CA CYS A 294 12.84 1.79 -7.85
C CYS A 294 14.12 1.44 -7.09
N ALA A 295 14.66 2.35 -6.26
CA ALA A 295 15.81 2.04 -5.42
C ALA A 295 15.53 0.81 -4.52
N MET A 296 14.41 0.80 -3.81
CA MET A 296 14.03 -0.33 -2.95
C MET A 296 13.82 -1.62 -3.75
N ALA A 297 13.05 -1.55 -4.85
CA ALA A 297 12.76 -2.71 -5.70
C ALA A 297 14.03 -3.32 -6.32
N GLU A 298 14.97 -2.50 -6.78
CA GLU A 298 16.23 -2.96 -7.34
C GLU A 298 17.15 -3.59 -6.29
N ALA A 299 17.27 -2.98 -5.11
CA ALA A 299 18.04 -3.57 -4.01
C ALA A 299 17.47 -4.94 -3.63
N MET A 300 16.14 -5.06 -3.53
CA MET A 300 15.48 -6.35 -3.26
C MET A 300 15.66 -7.36 -4.42
N GLY A 301 15.55 -6.90 -5.67
CA GLY A 301 15.81 -7.72 -6.86
C GLY A 301 17.25 -8.26 -6.89
N ARG A 302 18.23 -7.52 -6.34
CA ARG A 302 19.59 -8.05 -6.16
C ARG A 302 19.69 -9.14 -5.11
N VAL A 303 18.92 -9.05 -4.02
CA VAL A 303 18.84 -10.15 -3.05
C VAL A 303 18.29 -11.41 -3.72
N GLN A 304 17.24 -11.28 -4.53
CA GLN A 304 16.66 -12.40 -5.29
C GLN A 304 17.67 -13.02 -6.28
N GLN A 305 18.55 -12.23 -6.89
CA GLN A 305 19.58 -12.76 -7.82
C GLN A 305 20.74 -13.51 -7.13
N GLN A 306 20.71 -13.72 -5.81
CA GLN A 306 21.80 -14.33 -5.06
C GLN A 306 21.35 -15.62 -4.37
N PRO A 307 21.44 -16.78 -5.05
CA PRO A 307 21.05 -18.05 -4.45
C PRO A 307 21.95 -18.41 -3.25
N PRO A 308 21.44 -19.21 -2.28
CA PRO A 308 22.23 -19.70 -1.16
C PRO A 308 23.45 -20.52 -1.62
N ILE A 309 24.55 -20.46 -0.86
CA ILE A 309 25.80 -21.19 -1.12
C ILE A 309 25.60 -22.71 -0.99
N GLN A 310 24.69 -23.15 -0.12
CA GLN A 310 24.28 -24.55 0.05
C GLN A 310 22.77 -24.60 0.27
N GLN A 311 22.07 -25.41 -0.53
CA GLN A 311 20.67 -25.77 -0.28
C GLN A 311 20.67 -27.14 0.43
N PRO A 312 19.99 -27.30 1.58
CA PRO A 312 19.73 -28.65 2.08
C PRO A 312 18.90 -29.41 1.04
N PRO A 313 19.14 -30.72 0.84
CA PRO A 313 18.35 -31.51 -0.08
C PRO A 313 16.89 -31.51 0.38
N ILE A 314 16.01 -30.88 -0.41
CA ILE A 314 14.57 -30.98 -0.19
C ILE A 314 14.19 -32.42 -0.48
N GLN A 315 13.89 -33.20 0.55
CA GLN A 315 13.22 -34.49 0.37
C GLN A 315 11.77 -34.20 -0.01
N GLN A 316 11.51 -33.94 -1.29
CA GLN A 316 10.15 -33.93 -1.81
C GLN A 316 9.71 -35.39 -1.98
N PRO A 317 8.71 -35.90 -1.24
CA PRO A 317 8.08 -37.15 -1.63
C PRO A 317 7.45 -36.98 -3.03
N PRO A 318 7.41 -38.05 -3.86
CA PRO A 318 6.89 -37.96 -5.22
C PRO A 318 5.42 -37.51 -5.20
N ILE A 319 5.18 -36.30 -5.70
CA ILE A 319 3.84 -35.71 -5.81
C ILE A 319 3.10 -36.42 -6.94
N GLN A 320 2.12 -37.27 -6.62
CA GLN A 320 1.11 -37.67 -7.59
C GLN A 320 0.18 -36.47 -7.82
N GLN A 321 0.37 -35.77 -8.93
CA GLN A 321 -0.48 -34.64 -9.30
C GLN A 321 -1.89 -35.15 -9.68
N PRO A 322 -2.97 -34.65 -9.07
CA PRO A 322 -4.30 -34.84 -9.63
C PRO A 322 -4.40 -34.11 -10.99
N PRO A 323 -5.19 -34.63 -11.95
CA PRO A 323 -5.29 -34.04 -13.29
C PRO A 323 -5.87 -32.63 -13.22
N VAL A 324 -5.04 -31.63 -13.51
CA VAL A 324 -5.45 -30.23 -13.62
C VAL A 324 -6.10 -30.03 -15.00
N GLN A 325 -7.38 -29.68 -15.02
CA GLN A 325 -8.05 -29.25 -16.25
C GLN A 325 -7.39 -27.96 -16.75
N GLN A 326 -6.89 -27.99 -17.99
CA GLN A 326 -6.28 -26.85 -18.67
C GLN A 326 -7.33 -25.75 -18.90
N GLN A 327 -7.35 -24.74 -18.02
CA GLN A 327 -7.94 -23.44 -18.34
C GLN A 327 -6.85 -22.52 -18.88
N GLN A 328 -7.16 -21.81 -19.96
CA GLN A 328 -6.24 -20.89 -20.64
C GLN A 328 -5.69 -19.82 -19.67
N PRO A 329 -4.41 -19.40 -19.82
CA PRO A 329 -3.80 -18.43 -18.93
C PRO A 329 -4.32 -17.02 -19.23
N THR A 330 -5.27 -16.54 -18.42
CA THR A 330 -5.40 -15.10 -18.15
C THR A 330 -4.37 -14.71 -17.09
N PRO A 331 -3.60 -13.61 -17.26
CA PRO A 331 -2.72 -13.15 -16.20
C PRO A 331 -3.58 -12.86 -14.96
N PRO A 332 -3.22 -13.35 -13.76
CA PRO A 332 -3.98 -13.06 -12.56
C PRO A 332 -3.89 -11.56 -12.28
N GLU A 333 -5.04 -10.90 -12.22
CA GLU A 333 -5.10 -9.49 -11.83
C GLU A 333 -4.95 -9.33 -10.30
N HIS A 334 -5.14 -10.41 -9.53
CA HIS A 334 -4.88 -10.51 -8.09
C HIS A 334 -3.80 -11.56 -7.81
N PRO A 335 -2.75 -11.24 -7.02
CA PRO A 335 -1.71 -12.21 -6.68
C PRO A 335 -2.27 -13.43 -5.93
N CYS A 336 -3.21 -13.22 -5.01
CA CYS A 336 -3.82 -14.27 -4.17
C CYS A 336 -5.33 -14.41 -4.44
N ALA A 337 -5.85 -15.64 -4.53
CA ALA A 337 -7.28 -15.91 -4.77
C ALA A 337 -8.20 -15.35 -3.67
N LEU A 338 -7.70 -15.19 -2.45
CA LEU A 338 -8.44 -14.56 -1.35
C LEU A 338 -8.62 -13.04 -1.57
N ALA A 339 -7.65 -12.37 -2.21
CA ALA A 339 -7.70 -10.92 -2.47
C ALA A 339 -8.80 -10.53 -3.48
N ALA A 340 -9.26 -11.48 -4.30
CA ALA A 340 -10.33 -11.28 -5.26
C ALA A 340 -11.72 -11.12 -4.62
N HIS A 341 -11.85 -11.44 -3.33
CA HIS A 341 -13.12 -11.38 -2.64
C HIS A 341 -13.02 -10.85 -1.21
N LEU A 342 -14.10 -10.20 -0.77
CA LEU A 342 -14.30 -9.81 0.61
C LEU A 342 -14.31 -11.03 1.53
N GLY A 343 -13.52 -10.97 2.60
CA GLY A 343 -13.51 -11.96 3.66
C GLY A 343 -14.16 -11.50 4.97
N TYR A 344 -14.33 -12.45 5.88
CA TYR A 344 -14.72 -12.20 7.27
C TYR A 344 -13.76 -12.93 8.22
N CYS A 345 -13.27 -12.23 9.24
CA CYS A 345 -12.44 -12.77 10.31
C CYS A 345 -13.18 -12.70 11.65
N THR A 346 -13.02 -13.73 12.48
CA THR A 346 -13.76 -13.87 13.74
C THR A 346 -13.11 -13.17 14.94
N TRP A 347 -11.85 -12.71 14.81
CA TRP A 347 -11.04 -12.26 15.95
C TRP A 347 -11.68 -11.11 16.74
N ASN A 348 -11.85 -9.90 16.20
CA ASN A 348 -12.42 -8.82 17.02
C ASN A 348 -13.93 -9.00 17.30
N ALA A 349 -14.62 -9.88 16.57
CA ALA A 349 -16.03 -10.16 16.80
C ALA A 349 -16.27 -11.07 18.02
N PHE A 350 -15.39 -12.04 18.26
CA PHE A 350 -15.59 -13.06 19.29
C PHE A 350 -14.37 -13.28 20.20
N TYR A 351 -13.19 -12.88 19.74
CA TYR A 351 -11.89 -13.33 20.22
C TYR A 351 -11.93 -14.86 20.37
N GLN A 352 -11.50 -15.37 21.51
CA GLN A 352 -11.45 -16.81 21.77
C GLN A 352 -12.81 -17.44 22.08
N ARG A 353 -13.89 -16.66 22.09
CA ARG A 353 -15.26 -17.15 22.33
C ARG A 353 -15.96 -17.58 21.05
N VAL A 354 -15.25 -17.68 19.93
CA VAL A 354 -15.81 -18.19 18.68
C VAL A 354 -16.30 -19.62 18.83
N ASP A 355 -17.54 -19.88 18.42
CA ASP A 355 -18.15 -21.21 18.43
C ASP A 355 -19.07 -21.41 17.21
N HIS A 356 -19.58 -22.63 17.02
CA HIS A 356 -20.47 -22.97 15.92
C HIS A 356 -21.71 -22.04 15.84
N GLY A 357 -22.39 -21.81 16.97
CA GLY A 357 -23.64 -21.07 17.02
C GLY A 357 -23.45 -19.59 16.71
N ALA A 358 -22.45 -18.97 17.32
CA ALA A 358 -22.09 -17.58 17.11
C ALA A 358 -21.80 -17.27 15.63
N LEU A 359 -21.07 -18.16 14.94
CA LEU A 359 -20.77 -18.03 13.52
C LEU A 359 -22.02 -18.12 12.64
N VAL A 360 -22.86 -19.13 12.85
CA VAL A 360 -24.07 -19.33 12.05
C VAL A 360 -25.05 -18.17 12.23
N VAL A 361 -25.20 -17.65 13.45
CA VAL A 361 -26.07 -16.50 13.74
C VAL A 361 -25.55 -15.24 13.04
N THR A 362 -24.26 -14.92 13.18
CA THR A 362 -23.67 -13.71 12.61
C THR A 362 -23.68 -13.73 11.08
N LEU A 363 -23.21 -14.81 10.44
CA LEU A 363 -23.20 -14.89 8.98
C LEU A 363 -24.62 -15.00 8.40
N GLY A 364 -25.56 -15.61 9.14
CA GLY A 364 -26.97 -15.61 8.77
C GLY A 364 -27.58 -14.21 8.80
N ALA A 365 -27.18 -13.35 9.74
CA ALA A 365 -27.59 -11.95 9.76
C ALA A 365 -27.00 -11.16 8.59
N MET A 366 -25.73 -11.38 8.25
CA MET A 366 -25.08 -10.78 7.09
C MET A 366 -25.76 -11.18 5.78
N GLN A 367 -26.11 -12.47 5.62
CA GLN A 367 -26.85 -12.95 4.46
C GLN A 367 -28.22 -12.25 4.32
N ARG A 368 -28.96 -12.09 5.43
CA ARG A 368 -30.24 -11.36 5.44
C ARG A 368 -30.06 -9.88 5.08
N ALA A 369 -29.00 -9.23 5.57
CA ALA A 369 -28.66 -7.86 5.20
C ALA A 369 -28.32 -7.77 3.70
N SER A 370 -27.48 -8.65 3.17
CA SER A 370 -27.17 -8.73 1.74
C SER A 370 -28.42 -8.92 0.86
N ALA A 371 -29.38 -9.72 1.32
CA ALA A 371 -30.66 -9.90 0.63
C ALA A 371 -31.53 -8.62 0.65
N ARG A 372 -31.57 -7.90 1.78
CA ARG A 372 -32.42 -6.73 2.02
C ARG A 372 -31.87 -5.43 1.43
N THR A 373 -30.58 -5.15 1.64
CA THR A 373 -29.95 -3.85 1.33
C THR A 373 -28.87 -3.93 0.24
N GLY A 374 -28.55 -5.13 -0.25
CA GLY A 374 -27.54 -5.32 -1.29
C GLY A 374 -26.10 -5.32 -0.78
N GLN A 375 -25.90 -5.38 0.54
CA GLN A 375 -24.57 -5.43 1.17
C GLN A 375 -23.71 -6.59 0.63
N PRO A 376 -22.38 -6.41 0.51
CA PRO A 376 -21.45 -7.43 0.04
C PRO A 376 -21.33 -8.64 0.96
N MET A 377 -21.80 -9.82 0.53
CA MET A 377 -21.61 -11.05 1.31
C MET A 377 -20.13 -11.48 1.30
N PRO A 378 -19.50 -11.74 2.47
CA PRO A 378 -18.16 -12.32 2.51
C PRO A 378 -18.11 -13.66 1.77
N ALA A 379 -17.20 -13.79 0.80
CA ALA A 379 -17.05 -15.03 0.04
C ALA A 379 -16.20 -16.06 0.78
N TRP A 380 -15.41 -15.64 1.76
CA TRP A 380 -14.61 -16.51 2.59
C TRP A 380 -14.62 -16.11 4.06
N VAL A 381 -14.45 -17.08 4.95
CA VAL A 381 -14.42 -16.90 6.40
C VAL A 381 -13.11 -17.46 6.95
N LEU A 382 -12.40 -16.68 7.76
CA LEU A 382 -11.30 -17.11 8.60
C LEU A 382 -11.81 -17.28 10.03
N ILE A 383 -11.85 -18.53 10.51
CA ILE A 383 -12.05 -18.84 11.93
C ILE A 383 -10.71 -18.64 12.63
N ASP A 384 -10.57 -17.47 13.25
CA ASP A 384 -9.38 -17.04 13.98
C ASP A 384 -9.20 -17.76 15.33
N ASP A 385 -8.20 -17.35 16.10
CA ASP A 385 -7.84 -17.97 17.37
C ASP A 385 -9.04 -18.20 18.33
N GLY A 386 -9.08 -19.37 18.95
CA GLY A 386 -10.13 -19.80 19.88
C GLY A 386 -10.81 -21.13 19.56
N TRP A 387 -10.56 -21.73 18.39
CA TRP A 387 -11.25 -22.95 17.95
C TRP A 387 -10.55 -24.28 18.35
N GLN A 388 -9.26 -24.21 18.69
CA GLN A 388 -8.41 -25.39 18.95
C GLN A 388 -8.61 -25.95 20.37
N ASP A 389 -8.34 -27.24 20.55
CA ASP A 389 -8.27 -27.88 21.88
C ASP A 389 -6.94 -27.55 22.58
N VAL A 390 -7.02 -26.79 23.67
CA VAL A 390 -5.87 -26.23 24.41
C VAL A 390 -5.99 -26.49 25.92
N ASP A 391 -4.86 -26.58 26.63
CA ASP A 391 -4.81 -26.94 28.06
C ASP A 391 -5.25 -25.84 29.04
N GLU A 392 -5.27 -24.59 28.61
CA GLU A 392 -5.69 -23.44 29.41
C GLU A 392 -6.77 -22.63 28.68
N CYS A 393 -7.90 -22.40 29.35
CA CYS A 393 -9.03 -21.64 28.79
C CYS A 393 -8.78 -20.12 28.69
N SER A 394 -7.71 -19.61 29.31
CA SER A 394 -7.42 -18.17 29.44
C SER A 394 -6.50 -17.59 28.35
N GLY A 395 -6.30 -18.32 27.25
CA GLY A 395 -6.03 -17.68 25.96
C GLY A 395 -4.62 -17.67 25.41
N ARG A 396 -3.63 -18.23 26.10
CA ARG A 396 -2.29 -18.46 25.54
C ARG A 396 -1.71 -19.81 25.98
N GLY A 397 -2.53 -20.86 25.96
CA GLY A 397 -2.16 -22.21 26.41
C GLY A 397 -1.21 -22.97 25.47
N ARG A 398 -1.24 -24.30 25.59
CA ARG A 398 -0.53 -25.26 24.73
C ARG A 398 -1.52 -26.10 23.94
N LEU A 399 -1.15 -26.45 22.72
CA LEU A 399 -1.96 -27.31 21.85
C LEU A 399 -2.01 -28.73 22.40
N ARG A 400 -3.21 -29.28 22.60
CA ARG A 400 -3.40 -30.65 23.10
C ARG A 400 -3.63 -31.67 21.99
N ASP A 401 -4.51 -31.32 21.04
CA ASP A 401 -4.95 -32.19 19.94
C ASP A 401 -5.04 -31.36 18.63
N MET A 402 -4.93 -32.02 17.48
CA MET A 402 -5.15 -31.41 16.16
C MET A 402 -6.63 -31.05 15.93
N ARG A 403 -7.54 -31.70 16.64
CA ARG A 403 -8.99 -31.52 16.51
C ARG A 403 -9.45 -30.22 17.16
N ALA A 404 -10.59 -29.72 16.68
CA ALA A 404 -11.26 -28.57 17.28
C ALA A 404 -11.83 -28.93 18.67
N ASP A 405 -11.93 -27.91 19.53
CA ASP A 405 -12.61 -27.98 20.82
C ASP A 405 -14.05 -28.49 20.63
N ALA A 406 -14.34 -29.66 21.21
CA ALA A 406 -15.64 -30.32 21.04
C ALA A 406 -16.79 -29.61 21.77
N ALA A 407 -16.51 -28.78 22.78
CA ALA A 407 -17.53 -27.99 23.45
C ALA A 407 -17.96 -26.80 22.58
N LYS A 408 -17.02 -26.14 21.90
CA LYS A 408 -17.30 -25.03 20.96
C LYS A 408 -17.81 -25.53 19.60
N PHE A 409 -17.33 -26.69 19.18
CA PHE A 409 -17.61 -27.30 17.87
C PHE A 409 -18.03 -28.77 18.02
N PRO A 410 -19.26 -29.06 18.51
CA PRO A 410 -19.71 -30.42 18.80
C PRO A 410 -19.81 -31.34 17.56
N GLY A 411 -19.95 -30.75 16.36
CA GLY A 411 -19.86 -31.45 15.08
C GLY A 411 -18.50 -31.35 14.41
N GLN A 412 -17.45 -31.02 15.17
CA GLN A 412 -16.16 -30.50 14.71
C GLN A 412 -16.33 -29.32 13.73
N LEU A 413 -15.27 -28.95 13.01
CA LEU A 413 -15.34 -27.89 12.02
C LEU A 413 -16.23 -28.26 10.82
N LYS A 414 -16.38 -29.56 10.49
CA LYS A 414 -17.18 -30.01 9.34
C LYS A 414 -18.63 -29.53 9.38
N ALA A 415 -19.28 -29.60 10.54
CA ALA A 415 -20.65 -29.10 10.70
C ALA A 415 -20.74 -27.58 10.49
N THR A 416 -19.79 -26.82 11.05
CA THR A 416 -19.70 -25.37 10.86
C THR A 416 -19.45 -24.99 9.41
N VAL A 417 -18.46 -25.60 8.76
CA VAL A 417 -18.14 -25.34 7.34
C VAL A 417 -19.36 -25.62 6.45
N GLY A 418 -20.08 -26.72 6.69
CA GLY A 418 -21.32 -27.04 5.97
C GLY A 418 -22.41 -25.99 6.16
N ALA A 419 -22.60 -25.51 7.39
CA ALA A 419 -23.57 -24.46 7.68
C ALA A 419 -23.20 -23.12 7.03
N LEU A 420 -21.93 -22.72 7.07
CA LEU A 420 -21.44 -21.50 6.41
C LEU A 420 -21.57 -21.59 4.88
N ALA A 421 -21.30 -22.76 4.30
CA ALA A 421 -21.50 -23.00 2.87
C ALA A 421 -22.97 -22.82 2.45
N ALA A 422 -23.91 -23.30 3.26
CA ALA A 422 -25.35 -23.10 3.03
C ALA A 422 -25.76 -21.61 3.11
N LEU A 423 -24.97 -20.77 3.79
CA LEU A 423 -25.16 -19.32 3.86
C LEU A 423 -24.52 -18.56 2.69
N GLY A 424 -23.79 -19.24 1.79
CA GLY A 424 -23.15 -18.64 0.61
C GLY A 424 -21.65 -18.40 0.75
N VAL A 425 -21.01 -18.84 1.84
CA VAL A 425 -19.56 -18.79 2.00
C VAL A 425 -18.91 -19.84 1.09
N ARG A 426 -17.94 -19.43 0.26
CA ARG A 426 -17.28 -20.30 -0.73
C ARG A 426 -16.05 -21.01 -0.16
N ARG A 427 -15.33 -20.37 0.75
CA ARG A 427 -14.09 -20.89 1.36
C ARG A 427 -14.07 -20.63 2.85
N VAL A 428 -13.66 -21.64 3.63
CA VAL A 428 -13.40 -21.48 5.06
C VAL A 428 -11.93 -21.78 5.31
N GLY A 429 -11.30 -20.94 6.12
CA GLY A 429 -9.95 -21.09 6.61
C GLY A 429 -9.91 -21.04 8.13
N VAL A 430 -8.80 -21.48 8.71
CA VAL A 430 -8.57 -21.44 10.15
C VAL A 430 -7.23 -20.82 10.49
N TRP A 431 -7.14 -20.21 11.66
CA TRP A 431 -5.89 -19.77 12.25
C TRP A 431 -5.18 -20.89 13.01
N HIS A 432 -3.85 -20.90 13.01
CA HIS A 432 -3.04 -21.64 14.00
C HIS A 432 -1.65 -21.02 14.13
N ALA A 433 -0.94 -21.28 15.24
CA ALA A 433 0.49 -20.93 15.36
C ALA A 433 1.37 -21.94 14.61
N LEU A 434 2.51 -21.50 14.07
CA LEU A 434 3.47 -22.35 13.34
C LEU A 434 4.04 -23.46 14.24
N TRP A 435 4.22 -23.20 15.52
CA TRP A 435 4.94 -24.12 16.42
C TRP A 435 4.05 -24.86 17.42
N GLY A 436 2.75 -24.94 17.13
CA GLY A 436 1.72 -25.53 18.01
C GLY A 436 0.63 -24.50 18.31
N TYR A 437 0.63 -23.99 19.54
CA TYR A 437 -0.19 -22.84 19.97
C TYR A 437 0.73 -21.78 20.62
N TRP A 438 0.17 -20.78 21.29
CA TRP A 438 0.94 -19.66 21.87
C TRP A 438 2.12 -20.11 22.77
N ARG A 439 1.98 -21.18 23.56
CA ARG A 439 3.05 -21.78 24.39
C ARG A 439 3.56 -23.15 23.90
N GLY A 440 3.34 -23.48 22.63
CA GLY A 440 3.79 -24.74 22.02
C GLY A 440 2.79 -25.90 22.21
N ILE A 441 3.31 -27.11 22.39
CA ILE A 441 2.54 -28.37 22.54
C ILE A 441 2.44 -28.74 24.02
N ASP A 442 1.30 -29.30 24.43
CA ASP A 442 1.13 -29.84 25.80
C ASP A 442 1.93 -31.14 25.95
N PRO A 443 2.98 -31.18 26.79
CA PRO A 443 3.78 -32.39 26.98
C PRO A 443 3.03 -33.52 27.69
N GLY A 444 1.89 -33.24 28.34
CA GLY A 444 0.98 -34.25 28.90
C GLY A 444 -0.19 -34.61 27.98
N GLY A 445 -0.29 -33.98 26.82
CA GLY A 445 -1.44 -34.08 25.93
C GLY A 445 -1.37 -35.26 24.94
N PRO A 446 -2.47 -35.53 24.22
CA PRO A 446 -2.52 -36.57 23.18
C PRO A 446 -1.43 -36.46 22.10
N LEU A 447 -1.03 -35.23 21.74
CA LEU A 447 0.03 -35.02 20.75
C LEU A 447 1.40 -35.52 21.21
N ALA A 448 1.73 -35.38 22.50
CA ALA A 448 3.00 -35.86 23.06
C ALA A 448 3.11 -37.40 23.06
N GLN A 449 1.99 -38.11 22.92
CA GLN A 449 1.95 -39.57 22.77
C GLN A 449 2.15 -40.02 21.32
N GLN A 450 1.95 -39.12 20.36
CA GLN A 450 2.01 -39.41 18.92
C GLN A 450 3.31 -38.93 18.27
N PHE A 451 3.91 -37.88 18.82
CA PHE A 451 5.11 -37.25 18.26
C PHE A 451 6.13 -36.94 19.34
N ASP A 452 7.40 -37.13 19.02
CA ASP A 452 8.52 -36.75 19.89
C ASP A 452 8.56 -35.23 20.06
N LEU A 453 8.81 -34.78 21.29
CA LEU A 453 8.90 -33.35 21.63
C LEU A 453 10.34 -32.95 22.03
N VAL A 454 10.71 -31.73 21.69
CA VAL A 454 11.95 -31.05 22.12
C VAL A 454 11.56 -29.83 22.94
N ALA A 455 12.14 -29.70 24.13
CA ALA A 455 11.91 -28.55 25.00
C ALA A 455 12.95 -27.45 24.74
N TYR A 456 12.48 -26.20 24.64
CA TYR A 456 13.31 -25.01 24.60
C TYR A 456 12.88 -24.03 25.69
N ARG A 457 13.80 -23.17 26.12
CA ARG A 457 13.49 -22.06 27.03
C ARG A 457 13.15 -20.80 26.22
N ARG A 458 12.01 -20.17 26.49
CA ARG A 458 11.72 -18.81 25.95
C ARG A 458 12.50 -17.76 26.71
N SER A 459 13.04 -16.79 25.99
CA SER A 459 13.85 -15.74 26.58
C SER A 459 13.04 -14.77 27.43
N ARG A 460 13.64 -14.32 28.53
CA ARG A 460 13.09 -13.25 29.39
C ARG A 460 13.45 -11.85 28.91
N GLN A 461 14.37 -11.74 27.94
CA GLN A 461 14.96 -10.45 27.54
C GLN A 461 14.24 -9.78 26.36
N GLN A 462 13.24 -10.42 25.77
CA GLN A 462 12.45 -9.78 24.73
C GLN A 462 11.39 -8.87 25.34
N PRO A 463 11.19 -7.65 24.80
CA PRO A 463 10.07 -6.82 25.21
C PRO A 463 8.75 -7.57 24.93
N PRO A 464 7.75 -7.44 25.81
CA PRO A 464 6.42 -7.95 25.51
C PRO A 464 5.91 -7.32 24.21
N PRO A 465 5.05 -8.03 23.45
CA PRO A 465 4.50 -7.47 22.23
C PRO A 465 3.64 -6.22 22.58
N ALA A 466 3.56 -5.28 21.63
CA ALA A 466 3.09 -3.91 21.87
C ALA A 466 1.59 -3.80 22.23
N ASP A 467 0.85 -4.90 22.08
CA ASP A 467 -0.56 -5.12 22.39
C ASP A 467 -0.84 -5.28 23.90
N GLY A 468 0.17 -5.20 24.76
CA GLY A 468 -0.01 -4.99 26.21
C GLY A 468 -0.38 -6.24 27.02
N ASP A 469 -0.26 -7.44 26.45
CA ASP A 469 -0.39 -8.69 27.20
C ASP A 469 0.96 -9.05 27.86
N ASP A 470 1.05 -8.82 29.16
CA ASP A 470 2.27 -8.92 29.98
C ASP A 470 2.81 -10.35 30.23
N ASP A 471 2.15 -11.43 29.75
CA ASP A 471 2.58 -12.81 30.02
C ASP A 471 2.67 -13.72 28.77
N ASP A 472 3.63 -13.42 27.91
CA ASP A 472 4.09 -14.34 26.86
C ASP A 472 4.83 -15.59 27.41
N GLY A 473 4.88 -15.79 28.74
CA GLY A 473 5.59 -16.93 29.34
C GLY A 473 7.12 -16.80 29.24
N GLY A 474 7.66 -15.59 29.36
CA GLY A 474 9.10 -15.36 29.36
C GLY A 474 9.81 -16.20 30.44
N GLY A 475 10.80 -17.01 30.05
CA GLY A 475 11.43 -17.97 30.94
C GLY A 475 10.52 -19.10 31.38
N SER A 476 9.59 -19.54 30.53
CA SER A 476 8.93 -20.84 30.61
C SER A 476 9.48 -21.78 29.52
N ASP A 477 9.23 -23.08 29.69
CA ASP A 477 9.61 -24.08 28.68
C ASP A 477 8.50 -24.18 27.63
N VAL A 478 8.91 -24.14 26.36
CA VAL A 478 8.06 -24.40 25.19
C VAL A 478 8.44 -25.76 24.63
N HIS A 479 7.45 -26.62 24.44
CA HIS A 479 7.64 -27.95 23.87
C HIS A 479 7.21 -27.95 22.41
N LEU A 480 8.11 -28.38 21.53
CA LEU A 480 7.93 -28.35 20.08
C LEU A 480 8.04 -29.77 19.51
N ILE A 481 7.30 -30.07 18.44
CA ILE A 481 7.43 -31.33 17.69
C ILE A 481 8.85 -31.43 17.11
N ALA A 482 9.54 -32.54 17.37
CA ALA A 482 10.91 -32.73 16.95
C ALA A 482 11.09 -32.61 15.41
N PRO A 483 12.26 -32.15 14.92
CA PRO A 483 12.49 -31.92 13.48
C PRO A 483 12.20 -33.12 12.58
N HIS A 484 12.45 -34.35 13.04
CA HIS A 484 12.20 -35.57 12.26
C HIS A 484 10.71 -35.94 12.19
N ALA A 485 9.87 -35.40 13.08
CA ALA A 485 8.45 -35.71 13.20
C ALA A 485 7.53 -34.60 12.66
N VAL A 486 8.05 -33.38 12.49
CA VAL A 486 7.23 -32.19 12.15
C VAL A 486 6.52 -32.29 10.80
N HIS A 487 7.12 -32.97 9.81
CA HIS A 487 6.47 -33.17 8.51
C HIS A 487 5.26 -34.10 8.61
N ALA A 488 5.35 -35.18 9.40
CA ALA A 488 4.23 -36.08 9.63
C ALA A 488 3.12 -35.39 10.45
N PHE A 489 3.49 -34.54 11.41
CA PHE A 489 2.53 -33.72 12.15
C PHE A 489 1.72 -32.80 11.23
N TYR A 490 2.39 -32.01 10.36
CA TYR A 490 1.70 -31.09 9.46
C TYR A 490 0.87 -31.79 8.39
N ASP A 491 1.36 -32.90 7.84
CA ASP A 491 0.60 -33.71 6.89
C ASP A 491 -0.69 -34.23 7.52
N ALA A 492 -0.62 -34.81 8.73
CA ALA A 492 -1.79 -35.30 9.46
C ALA A 492 -2.75 -34.17 9.84
N PHE A 493 -2.22 -33.04 10.33
CA PHE A 493 -3.04 -31.90 10.74
C PHE A 493 -3.81 -31.29 9.55
N TYR A 494 -3.13 -31.07 8.42
CA TYR A 494 -3.77 -30.47 7.25
C TYR A 494 -4.65 -31.45 6.48
N ALA A 495 -4.33 -32.75 6.48
CA ALA A 495 -5.25 -33.78 6.00
C ALA A 495 -6.56 -33.77 6.80
N TRP A 496 -6.48 -33.66 8.13
CA TRP A 496 -7.66 -33.56 8.99
C TRP A 496 -8.47 -32.29 8.68
N LEU A 497 -7.82 -31.12 8.63
CA LEU A 497 -8.48 -29.85 8.29
C LEU A 497 -9.18 -29.91 6.92
N ARG A 498 -8.50 -30.48 5.91
CA ARG A 498 -9.07 -30.68 4.57
C ARG A 498 -10.30 -31.57 4.61
N ALA A 499 -10.29 -32.63 5.41
CA ALA A 499 -11.45 -33.51 5.63
C ALA A 499 -12.60 -32.81 6.36
N GLN A 500 -12.33 -31.76 7.14
CA GLN A 500 -13.35 -30.87 7.72
C GLN A 500 -13.92 -29.86 6.71
N GLY A 501 -13.36 -29.77 5.50
CA GLY A 501 -13.77 -28.80 4.48
C GLY A 501 -13.03 -27.45 4.55
N VAL A 502 -11.98 -27.34 5.37
CA VAL A 502 -11.08 -26.19 5.38
C VAL A 502 -10.29 -26.13 4.08
N SER A 503 -9.99 -24.91 3.61
CA SER A 503 -9.45 -24.64 2.27
C SER A 503 -8.28 -23.66 2.22
N PHE A 504 -7.93 -23.04 3.34
CA PHE A 504 -6.76 -22.18 3.53
C PHE A 504 -6.46 -22.02 5.04
N VAL A 505 -5.30 -21.50 5.39
CA VAL A 505 -4.87 -21.28 6.79
C VAL A 505 -4.27 -19.88 6.97
N LYS A 506 -4.48 -19.27 8.14
CA LYS A 506 -3.66 -18.14 8.63
C LYS A 506 -2.67 -18.69 9.65
N VAL A 507 -1.38 -18.49 9.42
CA VAL A 507 -0.32 -19.07 10.28
C VAL A 507 0.36 -17.97 11.06
N ASP A 508 0.30 -18.03 12.39
CA ASP A 508 0.89 -17.06 13.32
C ASP A 508 2.16 -17.59 13.99
N CYS A 509 2.75 -16.77 14.86
CA CYS A 509 3.98 -17.06 15.61
C CYS A 509 5.17 -17.46 14.71
N GLN A 510 5.18 -17.01 13.46
CA GLN A 510 6.20 -17.40 12.49
C GLN A 510 7.60 -16.86 12.83
N GLY A 511 7.68 -15.69 13.46
CA GLY A 511 8.92 -15.14 14.06
C GLY A 511 9.30 -15.73 15.43
N ALA A 512 8.51 -16.64 16.00
CA ALA A 512 8.62 -16.95 17.42
C ALA A 512 9.86 -17.76 17.81
N PHE A 513 10.47 -18.47 16.86
CA PHE A 513 11.76 -19.15 17.03
C PHE A 513 12.88 -18.20 17.46
N GLU A 514 12.78 -16.91 17.11
CA GLU A 514 13.76 -15.91 17.53
C GLU A 514 13.65 -15.54 19.02
N THR A 515 12.58 -15.99 19.68
CA THR A 515 12.31 -15.77 21.11
C THR A 515 12.93 -16.83 22.02
N LEU A 516 13.58 -17.86 21.47
CA LEU A 516 14.21 -18.93 22.24
C LEU A 516 15.59 -18.50 22.74
N ASP A 517 15.97 -18.84 23.98
CA ASP A 517 17.30 -18.49 24.53
C ASP A 517 18.45 -19.02 23.66
N ASP A 518 18.29 -20.23 23.13
CA ASP A 518 19.25 -20.87 22.23
C ASP A 518 19.46 -20.10 20.92
N TYR A 519 18.50 -19.26 20.50
CA TYR A 519 18.63 -18.42 19.31
C TYR A 519 19.81 -17.43 19.43
N ALA A 520 20.01 -16.88 20.62
CA ALA A 520 21.14 -16.01 20.94
C ALA A 520 22.29 -16.77 21.66
N GLY A 521 22.19 -18.09 21.74
CA GLY A 521 23.13 -18.97 22.43
C GLY A 521 24.41 -19.25 21.63
N PRO A 522 25.25 -20.20 22.11
CA PRO A 522 26.45 -20.63 21.40
C PRO A 522 26.14 -21.08 19.96
N PRO A 523 27.09 -20.98 19.01
CA PRO A 523 26.84 -21.25 17.59
C PRO A 523 26.17 -22.60 17.29
N ALA A 524 26.47 -23.65 18.06
CA ALA A 524 25.83 -24.96 17.90
C ALA A 524 24.33 -24.94 18.25
N ALA A 525 23.95 -24.32 19.37
CA ALA A 525 22.56 -24.18 19.80
C ALA A 525 21.76 -23.30 18.85
N ALA A 526 22.35 -22.18 18.44
CA ALA A 526 21.74 -21.26 17.48
C ALA A 526 21.51 -21.92 16.11
N ARG A 527 22.43 -22.81 15.67
CA ARG A 527 22.25 -23.64 14.47
C ARG A 527 21.12 -24.65 14.63
N ALA A 528 20.96 -25.27 15.79
CA ALA A 528 19.87 -26.20 16.04
C ALA A 528 18.50 -25.52 15.97
N VAL A 529 18.36 -24.32 16.56
CA VAL A 529 17.12 -23.52 16.44
C VAL A 529 16.86 -23.09 14.99
N ALA A 530 17.89 -22.69 14.25
CA ALA A 530 17.76 -22.33 12.84
C ALA A 530 17.30 -23.52 11.98
N ALA A 531 17.84 -24.72 12.22
CA ALA A 531 17.42 -25.95 11.54
C ALA A 531 15.99 -26.37 11.91
N MET A 532 15.62 -26.25 13.20
CA MET A 532 14.26 -26.47 13.68
C MET A 532 13.27 -25.55 12.98
N ARG A 533 13.56 -24.24 12.95
CA ARG A 533 12.75 -23.25 12.22
C ARG A 533 12.58 -23.65 10.76
N ALA A 534 13.66 -23.97 10.07
CA ALA A 534 13.61 -24.37 8.65
C ALA A 534 12.69 -25.59 8.43
N ALA A 535 12.84 -26.64 9.26
CA ALA A 535 12.03 -27.85 9.17
C ALA A 535 10.52 -27.57 9.37
N TYR A 536 10.18 -26.65 10.28
CA TYR A 536 8.80 -26.24 10.51
C TYR A 536 8.17 -25.53 9.31
N TYR A 537 8.88 -24.55 8.73
CA TYR A 537 8.39 -23.87 7.53
C TYR A 537 8.29 -24.85 6.35
N ASP A 538 9.28 -25.74 6.16
CA ASP A 538 9.29 -26.75 5.09
C ASP A 538 8.08 -27.68 5.20
N ALA A 539 7.82 -28.21 6.39
CA ALA A 539 6.70 -29.08 6.66
C ALA A 539 5.35 -28.38 6.45
N MET A 540 5.19 -27.17 7.00
CA MET A 540 3.96 -26.39 6.92
C MET A 540 3.61 -26.02 5.48
N GLU A 541 4.55 -25.45 4.72
CA GLU A 541 4.31 -25.01 3.35
C GLU A 541 4.08 -26.20 2.39
N SER A 542 4.85 -27.28 2.56
CA SER A 542 4.69 -28.48 1.72
C SER A 542 3.33 -29.15 1.97
N ALA A 543 2.92 -29.28 3.24
CA ALA A 543 1.61 -29.80 3.58
C ALA A 543 0.49 -28.87 3.09
N ALA A 544 0.62 -27.55 3.23
CA ALA A 544 -0.39 -26.59 2.76
C ALA A 544 -0.60 -26.72 1.25
N LEU A 545 0.51 -26.80 0.50
CA LEU A 545 0.48 -26.99 -0.95
C LEU A 545 -0.21 -28.31 -1.32
N ALA A 546 0.10 -29.41 -0.62
CA ALA A 546 -0.47 -30.73 -0.89
C ALA A 546 -1.98 -30.81 -0.60
N HIS A 547 -2.45 -30.22 0.50
CA HIS A 547 -3.82 -30.39 0.99
C HIS A 547 -4.78 -29.28 0.53
N PHE A 548 -4.28 -28.05 0.38
CA PHE A 548 -5.10 -26.87 0.05
C PHE A 548 -4.75 -26.24 -1.31
N GLY A 549 -3.58 -26.55 -1.86
CA GLY A 549 -3.10 -25.98 -3.12
C GLY A 549 -2.35 -24.64 -2.95
N PRO A 550 -1.88 -24.04 -4.06
CA PRO A 550 -1.11 -22.80 -4.04
C PRO A 550 -1.93 -21.60 -3.52
N GLY A 551 -1.26 -20.69 -2.81
CA GLY A 551 -1.86 -19.46 -2.27
C GLY A 551 -2.95 -19.69 -1.22
N SER A 552 -2.79 -20.76 -0.46
CA SER A 552 -3.68 -21.17 0.64
C SER A 552 -3.18 -20.76 2.03
N ILE A 553 -2.09 -19.99 2.10
CA ILE A 553 -1.47 -19.56 3.35
C ILE A 553 -1.54 -18.03 3.43
N VAL A 554 -2.07 -17.53 4.55
CA VAL A 554 -1.89 -16.15 4.98
C VAL A 554 -0.79 -16.16 6.05
N HIS A 555 0.38 -15.67 5.71
CA HIS A 555 1.50 -15.61 6.64
C HIS A 555 1.35 -14.41 7.58
N CYS A 556 1.19 -14.68 8.87
CA CYS A 556 1.05 -13.68 9.91
C CYS A 556 2.14 -13.86 10.97
N MET A 557 2.46 -12.78 11.69
CA MET A 557 3.63 -12.67 12.57
C MET A 557 4.94 -13.05 11.85
N ALA A 558 5.01 -12.68 10.58
CA ALA A 558 5.84 -13.33 9.58
C ALA A 558 6.91 -12.41 8.98
N GLN A 559 7.09 -11.19 9.51
CA GLN A 559 8.11 -10.26 9.04
C GLN A 559 9.49 -10.56 9.66
N SER A 560 9.70 -11.81 10.10
CA SER A 560 11.03 -12.33 10.40
C SER A 560 11.87 -12.28 9.11
N PRO A 561 13.15 -11.83 9.20
CA PRO A 561 14.02 -11.82 8.03
C PRO A 561 14.11 -13.19 7.32
N TYR A 562 13.93 -14.29 8.08
CA TYR A 562 14.03 -15.65 7.56
C TYR A 562 12.93 -15.98 6.56
N LEU A 563 11.67 -15.76 6.92
CA LEU A 563 10.55 -16.02 6.02
C LEU A 563 10.65 -15.16 4.76
N VAL A 564 11.08 -13.90 4.90
CA VAL A 564 11.24 -13.00 3.77
C VAL A 564 12.24 -13.57 2.76
N ALA A 565 13.45 -13.94 3.20
CA ALA A 565 14.45 -14.52 2.32
C ALA A 565 13.97 -15.83 1.67
N ARG A 566 13.26 -16.66 2.43
CA ARG A 566 12.69 -17.93 1.97
C ARG A 566 11.59 -17.74 0.93
N THR A 567 10.64 -16.84 1.17
CA THR A 567 9.54 -16.51 0.24
C THR A 567 10.10 -16.05 -1.10
N LEU A 568 11.11 -15.18 -1.07
CA LEU A 568 11.81 -14.71 -2.26
C LEU A 568 12.46 -15.85 -3.06
N GLN A 569 13.14 -16.77 -2.37
CA GLN A 569 13.79 -17.93 -3.00
C GLN A 569 12.77 -18.86 -3.66
N GLN A 570 11.65 -19.13 -2.99
CA GLN A 570 10.60 -20.00 -3.53
C GLN A 570 9.93 -19.39 -4.76
N GLN A 571 9.63 -18.10 -4.74
CA GLN A 571 9.06 -17.42 -5.91
C GLN A 571 9.97 -17.52 -7.13
N GLN A 572 11.28 -17.38 -6.93
CA GLN A 572 12.26 -17.54 -8.00
C GLN A 572 12.32 -18.98 -8.53
N GLN A 573 12.37 -19.98 -7.66
CA GLN A 573 12.39 -21.38 -8.06
C GLN A 573 11.14 -21.78 -8.87
N GLN A 574 9.96 -21.28 -8.47
CA GLN A 574 8.70 -21.52 -9.20
C GLN A 574 8.71 -20.89 -10.59
N GLN A 575 9.26 -19.68 -10.72
CA GLN A 575 9.40 -19.01 -12.02
C GLN A 575 10.32 -19.77 -12.98
N ASP A 576 11.45 -20.27 -12.47
CA ASP A 576 12.46 -20.97 -13.27
C ASP A 576 11.99 -22.37 -13.71
N GLN A 577 11.26 -23.11 -12.86
CA GLN A 577 10.87 -24.49 -13.14
C GLN A 577 9.58 -24.64 -13.95
N ASP A 578 8.56 -23.83 -13.66
CA ASP A 578 7.19 -24.13 -14.13
C ASP A 578 6.72 -23.22 -15.28
N GLN A 579 7.47 -22.16 -15.64
CA GLN A 579 7.01 -21.06 -16.51
C GLN A 579 5.62 -20.50 -16.15
N ARG A 580 5.09 -20.84 -14.96
CA ARG A 580 3.81 -20.41 -14.42
C ARG A 580 4.05 -19.24 -13.46
N PRO A 581 3.10 -18.29 -13.35
CA PRO A 581 3.19 -17.24 -12.33
C PRO A 581 3.27 -17.89 -10.95
N ALA A 582 4.16 -17.36 -10.09
CA ALA A 582 4.32 -17.83 -8.72
C ALA A 582 2.97 -17.81 -7.99
N ALA A 583 2.74 -18.80 -7.13
CA ALA A 583 1.55 -18.85 -6.29
C ALA A 583 1.45 -17.56 -5.46
N GLY A 584 0.25 -16.99 -5.38
CA GLY A 584 0.01 -15.81 -4.55
C GLY A 584 0.38 -16.02 -3.10
N VAL A 585 1.27 -15.19 -2.55
CA VAL A 585 1.61 -15.22 -1.13
C VAL A 585 0.88 -14.07 -0.45
N ALA A 586 0.12 -14.33 0.61
CA ALA A 586 -0.43 -13.28 1.45
C ALA A 586 0.44 -13.14 2.71
N ILE A 587 0.92 -11.94 3.01
CA ILE A 587 1.71 -11.67 4.22
C ILE A 587 1.14 -10.47 4.96
N ARG A 588 0.88 -10.64 6.26
CA ARG A 588 0.42 -9.58 7.16
C ARG A 588 1.50 -8.49 7.27
N ASN A 589 1.09 -7.25 7.03
CA ASN A 589 1.98 -6.13 6.72
C ASN A 589 2.21 -5.18 7.91
N SER A 590 1.43 -5.31 8.99
CA SER A 590 1.53 -4.50 10.23
C SER A 590 1.37 -5.37 11.48
N ASP A 591 1.24 -4.78 12.67
CA ASP A 591 0.58 -5.41 13.82
C ASP A 591 -0.95 -5.36 13.68
N ASP A 592 -1.66 -5.78 14.74
CA ASP A 592 -3.10 -6.00 14.74
C ASP A 592 -3.90 -4.70 14.58
N TYR A 593 -5.00 -4.78 13.83
CA TYR A 593 -6.04 -3.78 13.88
C TYR A 593 -6.81 -3.90 15.20
N VAL A 594 -6.62 -2.92 16.08
CA VAL A 594 -7.28 -2.83 17.40
C VAL A 594 -8.42 -1.80 17.34
N PRO A 595 -9.69 -2.21 17.26
CA PRO A 595 -10.82 -1.31 17.04
C PRO A 595 -11.13 -0.41 18.23
N ASP A 596 -10.78 -0.83 19.45
CA ASP A 596 -11.08 -0.10 20.68
C ASP A 596 -9.89 0.78 21.14
N ALA A 597 -8.89 0.99 20.28
CA ALA A 597 -7.73 1.86 20.52
C ALA A 597 -7.72 3.03 19.51
N PRO A 598 -8.39 4.16 19.80
CA PRO A 598 -8.54 5.27 18.85
C PRO A 598 -7.23 5.80 18.27
N ASP A 599 -6.19 5.90 19.10
CA ASP A 599 -4.87 6.39 18.69
C ASP A 599 -4.13 5.41 17.75
N HIS A 600 -4.59 4.15 17.67
CA HIS A 600 -3.98 3.11 16.84
C HIS A 600 -4.40 3.23 15.37
N HIS A 601 -5.59 3.75 15.04
CA HIS A 601 -6.10 3.77 13.66
C HIS A 601 -5.20 4.54 12.69
N ALA A 602 -4.82 5.75 13.08
CA ALA A 602 -3.93 6.61 12.29
C ALA A 602 -2.56 5.95 12.06
N TRP A 603 -1.99 5.39 13.13
CA TRP A 603 -0.73 4.65 13.07
C TRP A 603 -0.85 3.41 12.19
N HIS A 604 -1.93 2.64 12.30
CA HIS A 604 -2.16 1.42 11.53
C HIS A 604 -2.22 1.68 10.03
N ILE A 605 -2.93 2.73 9.61
CA ILE A 605 -3.01 3.14 8.20
C ILE A 605 -1.63 3.60 7.70
N TYR A 606 -0.97 4.50 8.44
CA TYR A 606 0.35 5.01 8.06
C TYR A 606 1.42 3.89 8.00
N ARG A 607 1.47 3.03 9.02
CA ARG A 607 2.41 1.91 9.10
C ARG A 607 2.26 0.99 7.91
N ASN A 608 1.02 0.64 7.55
CA ASN A 608 0.76 -0.21 6.39
C ASN A 608 1.15 0.47 5.06
N MET A 609 0.81 1.75 4.88
CA MET A 609 1.22 2.54 3.72
C MET A 609 2.75 2.56 3.56
N ALA A 610 3.47 2.85 4.64
CA ALA A 610 4.92 2.91 4.64
C ALA A 610 5.55 1.52 4.42
N ASN A 611 5.09 0.50 5.15
CA ASN A 611 5.57 -0.87 5.00
C ASN A 611 5.34 -1.43 3.58
N THR A 612 4.34 -0.92 2.85
CA THR A 612 4.09 -1.30 1.44
C THR A 612 5.27 -0.97 0.53
N VAL A 613 6.09 0.04 0.85
CA VAL A 613 7.34 0.34 0.11
C VAL A 613 8.29 -0.86 0.13
N TRP A 614 8.37 -1.54 1.27
CA TRP A 614 9.21 -2.73 1.45
C TRP A 614 8.50 -3.99 0.95
N SER A 615 7.23 -4.24 1.34
CA SER A 615 6.55 -5.49 0.99
C SER A 615 6.26 -5.61 -0.51
N ARG A 616 5.99 -4.50 -1.20
CA ARG A 616 5.89 -4.47 -2.67
C ARG A 616 7.20 -4.84 -3.36
N ALA A 617 8.34 -4.43 -2.79
CA ALA A 617 9.66 -4.74 -3.35
C ALA A 617 10.00 -6.24 -3.31
N LEU A 618 9.30 -7.01 -2.47
CA LEU A 618 9.44 -8.47 -2.43
C LEU A 618 8.94 -9.17 -3.69
N GLY A 619 8.11 -8.53 -4.52
CA GLY A 619 7.69 -9.04 -5.82
C GLY A 619 6.17 -9.06 -6.04
N GLY A 620 5.77 -9.09 -7.31
CA GLY A 620 4.38 -8.86 -7.74
C GLY A 620 3.37 -9.98 -7.44
N SER A 621 3.80 -11.08 -6.82
CA SER A 621 2.92 -12.18 -6.39
C SER A 621 2.56 -12.12 -4.90
N LEU A 622 2.97 -11.05 -4.20
CA LEU A 622 2.66 -10.83 -2.79
C LEU A 622 1.44 -9.93 -2.61
N ALA A 623 0.42 -10.43 -1.90
CA ALA A 623 -0.70 -9.66 -1.38
C ALA A 623 -0.34 -9.16 0.03
N ALA A 624 -0.20 -7.85 0.19
CA ALA A 624 0.02 -7.25 1.51
C ALA A 624 -1.29 -7.28 2.31
N ASP A 625 -1.33 -8.08 3.36
CA ASP A 625 -2.48 -8.14 4.25
C ASP A 625 -2.39 -7.01 5.29
N TRP A 626 -3.27 -6.02 5.15
CA TRP A 626 -3.35 -4.84 6.02
C TRP A 626 -4.18 -5.07 7.29
N ASP A 627 -4.52 -6.33 7.55
CA ASP A 627 -5.46 -6.78 8.57
C ASP A 627 -6.93 -6.40 8.31
N MET A 628 -7.82 -7.03 9.05
CA MET A 628 -9.25 -6.71 9.09
C MET A 628 -9.52 -5.25 9.46
N PHE A 629 -10.76 -4.83 9.26
CA PHE A 629 -11.31 -3.63 9.90
C PHE A 629 -12.76 -3.88 10.34
N GLN A 630 -13.24 -3.08 11.30
CA GLN A 630 -14.62 -3.17 11.75
C GLN A 630 -15.47 -2.10 11.06
N PRO A 631 -16.52 -2.48 10.31
CA PRO A 631 -17.50 -1.54 9.76
C PRO A 631 -18.39 -0.96 10.88
N GLY A 632 -19.09 0.14 10.59
CA GLY A 632 -20.07 0.75 11.51
C GLY A 632 -19.51 1.63 12.62
N ARG A 633 -18.21 1.92 12.59
CA ARG A 633 -17.52 2.82 13.52
C ARG A 633 -17.13 4.14 12.85
N PRO A 634 -16.88 5.23 13.60
CA PRO A 634 -16.50 6.53 13.03
C PRO A 634 -15.29 6.48 12.09
N GLU A 635 -14.32 5.63 12.38
CA GLU A 635 -13.09 5.42 11.61
C GLU A 635 -13.24 4.46 10.42
N SER A 636 -14.38 3.77 10.30
CA SER A 636 -14.58 2.70 9.30
C SER A 636 -14.36 3.20 7.88
N HIS A 637 -14.73 4.45 7.57
CA HIS A 637 -14.55 5.03 6.25
C HIS A 637 -13.07 5.05 5.83
N ALA A 638 -12.18 5.54 6.69
CA ALA A 638 -10.75 5.58 6.38
C ALA A 638 -10.15 4.18 6.23
N HIS A 639 -10.58 3.24 7.06
CA HIS A 639 -10.17 1.84 6.94
C HIS A 639 -10.72 1.16 5.68
N ALA A 640 -11.95 1.47 5.27
CA ALA A 640 -12.56 0.96 4.04
C ALA A 640 -11.79 1.45 2.80
N VAL A 641 -11.48 2.75 2.72
CA VAL A 641 -10.63 3.32 1.65
C VAL A 641 -9.24 2.66 1.67
N ALA A 642 -8.62 2.50 2.85
CA ALA A 642 -7.31 1.88 2.99
C ALA A 642 -7.26 0.43 2.48
N ARG A 643 -8.25 -0.40 2.83
CA ARG A 643 -8.30 -1.80 2.37
C ARG A 643 -8.68 -1.90 0.90
N ALA A 644 -9.64 -1.10 0.44
CA ALA A 644 -10.05 -1.10 -0.97
C ALA A 644 -8.93 -0.68 -1.93
N LEU A 645 -7.90 0.02 -1.44
CA LEU A 645 -6.78 0.50 -2.24
C LEU A 645 -5.42 -0.13 -1.84
N SER A 646 -5.39 -1.10 -0.91
CA SER A 646 -4.14 -1.73 -0.46
C SER A 646 -3.47 -2.60 -1.53
N GLY A 647 -4.28 -3.27 -2.35
CA GLY A 647 -3.86 -4.25 -3.35
C GLY A 647 -3.57 -5.62 -2.76
N GLY A 648 -4.01 -5.87 -1.53
CA GLY A 648 -3.92 -7.16 -0.85
C GLY A 648 -5.26 -7.67 -0.36
N LEU A 649 -5.26 -8.35 0.78
CA LEU A 649 -6.48 -8.94 1.34
C LEU A 649 -7.44 -7.86 1.85
N VAL A 650 -8.73 -8.08 1.63
CA VAL A 650 -9.80 -7.22 2.10
C VAL A 650 -10.79 -8.07 2.89
N TYR A 651 -10.80 -7.90 4.20
CA TYR A 651 -11.72 -8.60 5.06
C TYR A 651 -12.14 -7.77 6.26
N ILE A 652 -13.29 -8.10 6.80
CA ILE A 652 -13.90 -7.39 7.92
C ILE A 652 -13.98 -8.28 9.15
N THR A 653 -14.18 -7.64 10.30
CA THR A 653 -14.60 -8.28 11.54
C THR A 653 -15.78 -7.47 12.06
N ALA A 654 -16.91 -8.11 12.33
CA ALA A 654 -18.13 -7.37 12.67
C ALA A 654 -19.10 -8.23 13.47
N THR A 655 -19.83 -7.60 14.38
CA THR A 655 -21.05 -8.22 14.91
C THR A 655 -22.16 -8.12 13.86
N ALA A 656 -23.26 -8.85 14.07
CA ALA A 656 -24.44 -8.75 13.21
C ALA A 656 -25.02 -7.32 13.13
N ALA A 657 -24.82 -6.49 14.15
CA ALA A 657 -25.34 -5.13 14.21
C ALA A 657 -24.51 -4.13 13.37
N ASP A 658 -23.21 -4.38 13.22
CA ASP A 658 -22.26 -3.41 12.65
C ASP A 658 -22.16 -3.48 11.12
N TYR A 659 -22.81 -4.47 10.50
CA TYR A 659 -22.58 -4.84 9.11
C TYR A 659 -23.37 -4.02 8.07
N ASP A 660 -24.53 -3.44 8.42
CA ASP A 660 -25.42 -2.76 7.45
C ASP A 660 -25.01 -1.28 7.23
N GLN A 661 -23.87 -1.05 6.56
CA GLN A 661 -23.27 0.29 6.41
C GLN A 661 -22.80 0.59 4.98
N ALA A 662 -22.81 1.88 4.60
CA ALA A 662 -22.59 2.33 3.23
C ALA A 662 -21.19 2.03 2.66
N ASP A 663 -20.15 2.04 3.51
CA ASP A 663 -18.76 1.91 3.06
C ASP A 663 -18.44 0.55 2.43
N LEU A 664 -19.11 -0.54 2.85
CA LEU A 664 -18.81 -1.88 2.32
C LEU A 664 -19.15 -2.01 0.84
N CYS A 665 -20.26 -1.41 0.40
CA CYS A 665 -20.67 -1.37 -1.01
C CYS A 665 -19.65 -0.60 -1.89
N ALA A 666 -18.86 0.30 -1.31
CA ALA A 666 -17.79 1.02 -2.02
C ALA A 666 -16.48 0.22 -2.07
N VAL A 667 -16.34 -0.81 -1.23
CA VAL A 667 -15.18 -1.71 -1.18
C VAL A 667 -15.38 -2.93 -2.10
N ALA A 668 -16.54 -3.57 -2.04
CA ALA A 668 -16.81 -4.83 -2.72
C ALA A 668 -18.19 -4.86 -3.39
N GLY A 669 -18.33 -5.68 -4.44
CA GLY A 669 -19.63 -5.97 -5.04
C GLY A 669 -20.50 -6.84 -4.15
N ARG A 670 -21.81 -6.90 -4.43
CA ARG A 670 -22.79 -7.68 -3.66
C ARG A 670 -22.39 -9.15 -3.46
N ASP A 671 -21.75 -9.74 -4.47
CA ASP A 671 -21.23 -11.11 -4.48
C ASP A 671 -19.90 -11.29 -3.74
N GLY A 672 -19.43 -10.24 -3.08
CA GLY A 672 -18.14 -10.16 -2.41
C GLY A 672 -16.97 -9.85 -3.35
N SER A 673 -17.17 -9.60 -4.66
CA SER A 673 -16.07 -9.31 -5.59
C SER A 673 -15.30 -8.03 -5.22
N VAL A 674 -13.97 -8.14 -5.17
CA VAL A 674 -13.03 -7.01 -4.95
C VAL A 674 -12.25 -6.78 -6.23
N LEU A 675 -12.24 -5.54 -6.71
CA LEU A 675 -11.62 -5.20 -7.98
C LEU A 675 -10.08 -5.30 -7.87
N PRO A 676 -9.43 -5.98 -8.81
CA PRO A 676 -7.99 -6.13 -8.80
C PRO A 676 -7.26 -4.85 -9.16
N HIS A 677 -6.11 -4.67 -8.52
CA HIS A 677 -5.17 -3.61 -8.84
C HIS A 677 -3.79 -3.91 -8.24
N LEU A 678 -2.80 -3.17 -8.72
CA LEU A 678 -1.46 -3.21 -8.13
C LEU A 678 -1.50 -2.65 -6.70
N PRO A 679 -0.59 -3.07 -5.81
CA PRO A 679 -0.46 -2.46 -4.48
C PRO A 679 -0.30 -0.94 -4.57
N LEU A 680 -0.79 -0.22 -3.56
CA LEU A 680 -0.62 1.23 -3.53
C LEU A 680 0.83 1.64 -3.45
N LEU A 681 1.06 2.88 -3.86
CA LEU A 681 2.35 3.50 -3.94
C LEU A 681 2.35 4.79 -3.14
N LEU A 682 3.04 4.78 -2.00
CA LEU A 682 3.18 5.96 -1.15
C LEU A 682 3.91 7.09 -1.90
N ASP A 683 3.32 8.29 -1.94
CA ASP A 683 3.91 9.44 -2.61
C ASP A 683 5.29 9.76 -2.01
N SER A 684 6.25 10.10 -2.88
CA SER A 684 7.63 10.39 -2.50
C SER A 684 7.77 11.49 -1.41
N ARG A 685 6.82 12.43 -1.33
CA ARG A 685 6.77 13.49 -0.31
C ARG A 685 6.40 12.96 1.08
N CYS A 686 5.73 11.80 1.14
CA CYS A 686 5.27 11.16 2.38
C CYS A 686 6.22 10.08 2.90
N LEU A 687 7.24 9.67 2.13
CA LEU A 687 8.15 8.56 2.49
C LEU A 687 9.02 8.85 3.72
N PHE A 688 9.48 10.08 3.86
CA PHE A 688 10.56 10.44 4.79
C PHE A 688 10.09 11.24 6.01
N ALA A 689 8.80 11.16 6.32
CA ALA A 689 8.21 11.81 7.47
C ALA A 689 7.18 10.88 8.12
N ASP A 690 7.13 10.89 9.46
CA ASP A 690 6.05 10.23 10.18
C ASP A 690 4.76 11.05 10.02
N MET A 691 3.92 10.62 9.07
CA MET A 691 2.71 11.36 8.71
C MET A 691 1.70 11.44 9.86
N THR A 692 1.83 10.60 10.90
CA THR A 692 0.99 10.72 12.11
C THR A 692 1.32 11.96 12.95
N LYS A 693 2.52 12.51 12.76
CA LYS A 693 3.03 13.68 13.49
C LYS A 693 3.08 14.95 12.65
N VAL A 694 2.88 14.84 11.33
CA VAL A 694 2.94 15.96 10.40
C VAL A 694 1.52 16.35 9.98
N PRO A 695 1.08 17.60 10.16
CA PRO A 695 -0.24 18.06 9.74
C PRO A 695 -0.29 18.26 8.22
N ALA A 696 -0.24 17.16 7.48
CA ALA A 696 -0.29 17.11 6.02
C ALA A 696 -1.13 15.92 5.54
N VAL A 697 -1.56 15.97 4.27
CA VAL A 697 -2.24 14.86 3.62
C VAL A 697 -1.21 13.77 3.29
N ALA A 698 -1.41 12.56 3.84
CA ALA A 698 -0.71 11.36 3.42
C ALA A 698 -1.32 10.88 2.10
N ALA A 699 -0.57 11.00 1.01
CA ALA A 699 -1.03 10.65 -0.33
C ALA A 699 -0.36 9.36 -0.80
N ALA A 700 -1.14 8.49 -1.43
CA ALA A 700 -0.65 7.35 -2.20
C ALA A 700 -1.40 7.24 -3.52
N SER A 701 -0.90 6.42 -4.43
CA SER A 701 -1.50 6.20 -5.74
C SER A 701 -1.61 4.72 -6.09
N VAL A 702 -2.70 4.35 -6.75
CA VAL A 702 -2.94 3.01 -7.30
C VAL A 702 -3.09 3.14 -8.81
N ALA A 703 -2.23 2.46 -9.56
CA ALA A 703 -2.22 2.54 -11.02
C ALA A 703 -3.15 1.51 -11.66
N PHE A 704 -3.91 1.97 -12.65
CA PHE A 704 -4.80 1.17 -13.49
C PHE A 704 -4.41 1.34 -14.96
N PRO A 705 -3.29 0.76 -15.42
CA PRO A 705 -2.75 1.00 -16.76
C PRO A 705 -3.73 0.66 -17.90
N ARG A 706 -4.56 -0.37 -17.75
CA ARG A 706 -5.60 -0.72 -18.76
C ARG A 706 -6.64 0.38 -18.92
N ALA A 707 -7.02 1.01 -17.81
CA ALA A 707 -7.92 2.15 -17.77
C ALA A 707 -7.21 3.48 -18.12
N GLY A 708 -5.87 3.51 -18.12
CA GLY A 708 -5.07 4.73 -18.28
C GLY A 708 -5.37 5.74 -17.18
N ALA A 709 -5.50 5.25 -15.96
CA ALA A 709 -5.96 6.01 -14.81
C ALA A 709 -5.17 5.64 -13.55
N VAL A 710 -5.24 6.52 -12.57
CA VAL A 710 -4.70 6.34 -11.22
C VAL A 710 -5.80 6.69 -10.22
N VAL A 711 -5.88 5.98 -9.12
CA VAL A 711 -6.66 6.44 -7.94
C VAL A 711 -5.67 6.98 -6.92
N ALA A 712 -5.80 8.25 -6.56
CA ALA A 712 -5.10 8.84 -5.45
C ALA A 712 -5.86 8.52 -4.14
N ALA A 713 -5.19 7.83 -3.23
CA ALA A 713 -5.66 7.55 -1.88
C ALA A 713 -5.14 8.64 -0.95
N LEU A 714 -6.02 9.44 -0.36
CA LEU A 714 -5.68 10.62 0.43
C LEU A 714 -6.16 10.41 1.86
N PHE A 715 -5.27 10.53 2.83
CA PHE A 715 -5.57 10.34 4.24
C PHE A 715 -5.07 11.51 5.08
N ASN A 716 -5.80 11.85 6.14
CA ASN A 716 -5.25 12.61 7.25
C ASN A 716 -5.06 11.68 8.44
N VAL A 717 -3.82 11.25 8.66
CA VAL A 717 -3.43 10.41 9.79
C VAL A 717 -2.82 11.23 10.93
N SER A 718 -2.90 12.57 10.86
CA SER A 718 -2.44 13.45 11.93
C SER A 718 -3.59 13.82 12.88
N ALA A 719 -3.24 14.30 14.08
CA ALA A 719 -4.22 14.73 15.08
C ALA A 719 -4.93 16.06 14.74
N ALA A 720 -4.49 16.79 13.70
CA ALA A 720 -5.04 18.09 13.33
C ALA A 720 -5.77 18.03 11.99
N ALA A 721 -6.79 18.86 11.78
CA ALA A 721 -7.36 19.06 10.46
C ALA A 721 -6.29 19.60 9.50
N VAL A 722 -6.31 19.15 8.25
CA VAL A 722 -5.30 19.54 7.25
C VAL A 722 -5.97 20.15 6.02
N VAL A 723 -5.36 21.21 5.49
CA VAL A 723 -5.63 21.74 4.15
C VAL A 723 -4.30 21.82 3.43
N ALA A 724 -4.11 21.00 2.39
CA ALA A 724 -2.83 20.90 1.70
C ALA A 724 -2.99 20.78 0.18
N PRO A 725 -2.07 21.37 -0.61
CA PRO A 725 -2.05 21.17 -2.06
C PRO A 725 -1.57 19.76 -2.43
N VAL A 726 -2.32 19.09 -3.30
CA VAL A 726 -2.05 17.76 -3.83
C VAL A 726 -1.98 17.83 -5.35
N GLY A 727 -0.80 17.53 -5.90
CA GLY A 727 -0.59 17.46 -7.35
C GLY A 727 -1.15 16.17 -7.95
N LEU A 728 -2.42 16.14 -8.30
CA LEU A 728 -3.08 14.94 -8.85
C LEU A 728 -2.45 14.46 -10.18
N CYS A 729 -2.08 15.38 -11.08
CA CYS A 729 -1.35 15.05 -12.31
C CYS A 729 0.08 14.54 -12.02
N ALA A 730 0.72 15.05 -10.96
CA ALA A 730 2.06 14.59 -10.56
C ALA A 730 2.00 13.18 -9.95
N LEU A 731 0.99 12.89 -9.11
CA LEU A 731 0.69 11.54 -8.64
C LEU A 731 0.42 10.57 -9.79
N PHE A 732 -0.35 11.01 -10.79
CA PHE A 732 -0.58 10.23 -12.00
C PHE A 732 0.74 9.93 -12.73
N ALA A 733 1.58 10.94 -12.97
CA ALA A 733 2.86 10.78 -13.65
C ALA A 733 3.80 9.86 -12.87
N GLU A 734 3.96 10.06 -11.56
CA GLU A 734 4.80 9.21 -10.71
C GLU A 734 4.39 7.73 -10.78
N ALA A 735 3.08 7.45 -10.76
CA ALA A 735 2.57 6.09 -10.82
C ALA A 735 2.67 5.46 -12.23
N MET A 736 2.44 6.25 -13.29
CA MET A 736 2.32 5.76 -14.68
C MET A 736 3.65 5.79 -15.47
N ASP A 737 4.58 6.68 -15.13
CA ASP A 737 5.94 6.71 -15.70
C ASP A 737 6.68 5.40 -15.44
N ARG A 738 6.47 4.82 -14.25
CA ARG A 738 6.99 3.50 -13.85
C ARG A 738 6.41 2.34 -14.66
N LEU A 739 5.31 2.58 -15.37
CA LEU A 739 4.64 1.64 -16.27
C LEU A 739 4.90 1.98 -17.75
N GLU A 740 5.89 2.85 -18.03
CA GLU A 740 6.25 3.32 -19.37
C GLU A 740 5.11 4.02 -20.12
N THR A 741 4.20 4.66 -19.38
CA THR A 741 3.04 5.37 -19.94
C THR A 741 2.98 6.83 -19.51
N PRO A 742 3.99 7.65 -19.84
CA PRO A 742 4.13 8.98 -19.27
C PRO A 742 3.02 9.94 -19.68
N ALA A 743 2.79 10.93 -18.81
CA ALA A 743 1.94 12.07 -19.11
C ALA A 743 2.66 13.04 -20.07
N ALA A 744 1.94 13.54 -21.08
CA ALA A 744 2.44 14.58 -21.98
C ALA A 744 1.90 15.96 -21.57
N ALA A 745 2.64 17.04 -21.88
CA ALA A 745 2.26 18.41 -21.54
C ALA A 745 0.91 18.86 -22.16
N GLY A 746 0.43 18.19 -23.22
CA GLY A 746 -0.87 18.42 -23.85
C GLY A 746 -2.00 17.51 -23.36
N ASP A 747 -1.75 16.64 -22.38
CA ASP A 747 -2.76 15.72 -21.88
C ASP A 747 -3.88 16.45 -21.12
N CYS A 748 -5.09 15.94 -21.27
CA CYS A 748 -6.26 16.32 -20.46
C CYS A 748 -6.65 15.14 -19.56
N PHE A 749 -7.09 15.44 -18.36
CA PHE A 749 -7.50 14.45 -17.36
C PHE A 749 -8.92 14.71 -16.91
N ALA A 750 -9.65 13.62 -16.67
CA ALA A 750 -10.88 13.65 -15.90
C ALA A 750 -10.56 13.25 -14.46
N VAL A 751 -10.98 14.08 -13.51
CA VAL A 751 -10.76 13.88 -12.07
C VAL A 751 -12.11 13.69 -11.41
N HIS A 752 -12.30 12.55 -10.75
CA HIS A 752 -13.52 12.24 -10.00
C HIS A 752 -13.19 12.05 -8.51
N GLN A 753 -13.83 12.84 -7.65
CA GLN A 753 -13.65 12.78 -6.21
C GLN A 753 -14.81 11.99 -5.58
N GLN A 754 -14.49 10.91 -4.87
CA GLN A 754 -15.48 10.01 -4.27
C GLN A 754 -16.33 10.71 -3.20
N SER A 755 -15.69 11.44 -2.28
CA SER A 755 -16.40 12.09 -1.17
C SER A 755 -17.49 13.09 -1.61
N THR A 756 -17.29 13.78 -2.74
CA THR A 756 -18.22 14.80 -3.25
C THR A 756 -19.05 14.31 -4.44
N GLY A 757 -18.70 13.17 -5.05
CA GLY A 757 -19.26 12.68 -6.30
C GLY A 757 -18.98 13.58 -7.51
N ARG A 758 -18.14 14.61 -7.37
CA ARG A 758 -17.90 15.60 -8.42
C ARG A 758 -16.82 15.13 -9.39
N THR A 759 -17.05 15.41 -10.67
CA THR A 759 -16.07 15.19 -11.73
C THR A 759 -15.66 16.52 -12.36
N GLN A 760 -14.37 16.71 -12.61
CA GLN A 760 -13.80 17.91 -13.24
C GLN A 760 -12.82 17.52 -14.34
N LEU A 761 -12.66 18.40 -15.32
CA LEU A 761 -11.68 18.25 -16.39
C LEU A 761 -10.52 19.20 -16.17
N ILE A 762 -9.30 18.67 -16.14
CA ILE A 762 -8.08 19.44 -15.89
C ILE A 762 -7.03 19.18 -16.97
N ALA A 763 -6.09 20.10 -17.12
CA ALA A 763 -4.95 19.94 -18.02
C ALA A 763 -3.74 19.38 -17.26
N ALA A 764 -2.78 18.79 -17.97
CA ALA A 764 -1.54 18.32 -17.37
C ALA A 764 -0.79 19.43 -16.59
N ALA A 765 -0.85 20.66 -17.10
CA ALA A 765 -0.22 21.84 -16.49
C ALA A 765 -1.05 22.47 -15.34
N THR A 766 -2.18 21.88 -14.93
CA THR A 766 -3.00 22.42 -13.84
C THR A 766 -2.20 22.37 -12.52
N PRO A 767 -2.18 23.47 -11.75
CA PRO A 767 -1.50 23.50 -10.45
C PRO A 767 -2.11 22.51 -9.45
N PRO A 768 -1.41 22.21 -8.33
CA PRO A 768 -1.92 21.33 -7.28
C PRO A 768 -3.30 21.73 -6.75
N HIS A 769 -4.12 20.75 -6.35
CA HIS A 769 -5.46 20.99 -5.81
C HIS A 769 -5.42 21.01 -4.29
N ALA A 770 -6.08 21.98 -3.66
CA ALA A 770 -6.24 22.01 -2.21
C ALA A 770 -7.22 20.93 -1.77
N ILE A 771 -6.75 20.04 -0.89
CA ILE A 771 -7.54 18.98 -0.27
C ILE A 771 -7.66 19.30 1.21
N ALA A 772 -8.89 19.28 1.73
CA ALA A 772 -9.20 19.37 3.15
C ALA A 772 -9.56 18.00 3.68
N LEU A 773 -9.05 17.62 4.85
CA LEU A 773 -9.41 16.39 5.54
C LEU A 773 -9.40 16.61 7.06
N GLN A 774 -10.45 16.18 7.76
CA GLN A 774 -10.47 16.09 9.23
C GLN A 774 -9.52 15.00 9.74
N PRO A 775 -9.12 15.01 11.02
CA PRO A 775 -8.35 13.90 11.60
C PRO A 775 -9.01 12.55 11.33
N LEU A 776 -8.22 11.58 10.88
CA LEU A 776 -8.65 10.24 10.49
C LEU A 776 -9.69 10.20 9.34
N ALA A 777 -9.84 11.27 8.56
CA ALA A 777 -10.63 11.25 7.33
C ALA A 777 -9.80 10.76 6.14
N ALA A 778 -10.49 10.22 5.14
CA ALA A 778 -9.90 9.75 3.89
C ALA A 778 -10.74 10.16 2.68
N ASP A 779 -10.12 10.16 1.49
CA ASP A 779 -10.81 10.30 0.21
C ASP A 779 -10.09 9.50 -0.88
N ALA A 780 -10.83 9.13 -1.92
CA ALA A 780 -10.31 8.46 -3.11
C ALA A 780 -10.62 9.32 -4.34
N VAL A 781 -9.58 9.70 -5.08
CA VAL A 781 -9.70 10.57 -6.25
C VAL A 781 -9.21 9.84 -7.49
N THR A 782 -10.14 9.52 -8.41
CA THR A 782 -9.79 8.91 -9.70
C THR A 782 -9.29 9.98 -10.66
N VAL A 783 -8.10 9.79 -11.21
CA VAL A 783 -7.44 10.65 -12.20
C VAL A 783 -7.26 9.83 -13.48
N ALA A 784 -8.11 10.05 -14.48
CA ALA A 784 -8.12 9.31 -15.73
C ALA A 784 -7.62 10.17 -16.89
N ARG A 785 -6.60 9.70 -17.62
CA ARG A 785 -6.13 10.38 -18.84
C ARG A 785 -7.18 10.25 -19.95
N MET A 786 -7.60 11.39 -20.51
CA MET A 786 -8.57 11.44 -21.58
C MET A 786 -7.91 11.13 -22.93
N ALA A 787 -8.53 10.24 -23.71
CA ALA A 787 -8.12 9.98 -25.08
C ALA A 787 -8.63 11.09 -26.01
N ALA A 788 -7.75 11.65 -26.84
CA ALA A 788 -8.09 12.64 -27.86
C ALA A 788 -8.42 11.96 -29.20
N ILE A 789 -9.61 12.21 -29.73
CA ILE A 789 -10.15 11.54 -30.91
C ILE A 789 -10.61 12.62 -31.91
N ARG A 790 -9.85 12.80 -33.00
CA ARG A 790 -10.18 13.78 -34.03
C ARG A 790 -11.43 13.36 -34.82
N SER A 791 -12.29 14.30 -35.16
CA SER A 791 -13.38 14.07 -36.12
C SER A 791 -12.84 13.67 -37.49
N THR A 792 -13.71 13.09 -38.33
CA THR A 792 -13.36 12.67 -39.71
C THR A 792 -12.83 13.81 -40.56
N ASP A 793 -13.40 15.01 -40.40
CA ASP A 793 -12.99 16.24 -41.08
C ASP A 793 -11.83 16.98 -40.38
N ARG A 794 -11.31 16.43 -39.28
CA ARG A 794 -10.24 16.99 -38.43
C ARG A 794 -10.53 18.37 -37.82
N SER A 795 -11.76 18.88 -37.91
CA SER A 795 -12.13 20.21 -37.42
C SER A 795 -12.40 20.25 -35.91
N ALA A 796 -12.65 19.09 -35.29
CA ALA A 796 -12.90 18.97 -33.85
C ALA A 796 -12.15 17.77 -33.23
N VAL A 797 -11.99 17.82 -31.92
CA VAL A 797 -11.38 16.76 -31.11
C VAL A 797 -12.31 16.43 -29.94
N LEU A 798 -12.72 15.16 -29.84
CA LEU A 798 -13.37 14.60 -28.65
C LEU A 798 -12.29 14.11 -27.68
N HIS A 799 -12.28 14.66 -26.48
CA HIS A 799 -11.58 14.09 -25.33
C HIS A 799 -12.55 13.21 -24.56
N ALA A 800 -12.19 11.95 -24.32
CA ALA A 800 -13.03 11.00 -23.60
C ALA A 800 -12.25 10.16 -22.59
N ALA A 801 -12.83 9.93 -21.41
CA ALA A 801 -12.35 8.98 -20.41
C ALA A 801 -13.52 8.17 -19.84
N CYS A 802 -13.25 6.93 -19.46
CA CYS A 802 -14.13 6.13 -18.61
C CYS A 802 -13.60 6.19 -17.19
N LEU A 803 -14.48 6.47 -16.23
CA LEU A 803 -14.17 6.58 -14.81
C LEU A 803 -14.47 5.27 -14.05
N GLY A 804 -14.99 4.26 -14.74
CA GLY A 804 -15.37 2.97 -14.16
C GLY A 804 -16.59 3.08 -13.25
N ASP A 805 -16.63 2.21 -12.23
CA ASP A 805 -17.71 2.20 -11.24
C ASP A 805 -17.52 3.28 -10.16
N THR A 806 -18.07 4.46 -10.38
CA THR A 806 -17.93 5.59 -9.45
C THR A 806 -18.61 5.36 -8.11
N SER A 807 -19.33 4.26 -7.89
CA SER A 807 -19.79 3.91 -6.54
C SER A 807 -18.76 3.14 -5.71
N ARG A 808 -17.58 2.82 -6.27
CA ARG A 808 -16.52 2.06 -5.59
C ARG A 808 -15.19 2.81 -5.58
N TYR A 809 -14.43 2.68 -4.49
CA TYR A 809 -13.13 3.34 -4.35
C TYR A 809 -12.11 2.90 -5.41
N ALA A 810 -12.09 1.61 -5.74
CA ALA A 810 -11.28 1.02 -6.81
C ALA A 810 -12.08 0.79 -8.11
N GLY A 811 -13.21 1.46 -8.29
CA GLY A 811 -14.18 1.20 -9.36
C GLY A 811 -13.65 1.31 -10.79
N ILE A 812 -12.60 2.11 -10.98
CA ILE A 812 -11.87 2.22 -12.24
C ILE A 812 -11.22 0.89 -12.67
N GLY A 813 -10.94 -0.01 -11.72
CA GLY A 813 -10.41 -1.36 -11.95
C GLY A 813 -11.37 -2.26 -12.72
N ALA A 814 -12.65 -1.90 -12.81
CA ALA A 814 -13.59 -2.62 -13.67
C ALA A 814 -13.30 -2.44 -15.17
N VAL A 815 -12.50 -1.46 -15.57
CA VAL A 815 -12.22 -1.19 -17.00
C VAL A 815 -11.17 -2.15 -17.54
N GLU A 816 -11.61 -3.15 -18.31
CA GLU A 816 -10.73 -4.14 -18.94
C GLU A 816 -10.04 -3.59 -20.19
N ARG A 817 -10.79 -2.88 -21.04
CA ARG A 817 -10.29 -2.37 -22.32
C ARG A 817 -11.07 -1.16 -22.81
N ARG A 818 -10.34 -0.18 -23.36
CA ARG A 818 -10.90 1.03 -23.99
C ARG A 818 -10.78 0.94 -25.51
N VAL A 819 -11.84 1.28 -26.23
CA VAL A 819 -11.88 1.35 -27.69
C VAL A 819 -12.62 2.62 -28.11
N TYR A 820 -11.90 3.53 -28.74
CA TYR A 820 -12.47 4.79 -29.21
C TYR A 820 -12.49 4.83 -30.74
N SER A 821 -13.60 5.26 -31.34
CA SER A 821 -13.75 5.28 -32.80
C SER A 821 -14.61 6.45 -33.28
N VAL A 822 -14.38 6.88 -34.52
CA VAL A 822 -15.13 7.95 -35.19
C VAL A 822 -16.12 7.32 -36.17
N LEU A 823 -17.34 7.87 -36.24
CA LEU A 823 -18.31 7.45 -37.26
C LEU A 823 -18.02 8.18 -38.58
N SER A 824 -17.81 7.41 -39.65
CA SER A 824 -17.84 7.98 -41.02
C SER A 824 -19.29 8.07 -41.49
N PRO A 825 -19.73 9.20 -42.10
CA PRO A 825 -21.11 9.36 -42.56
C PRO A 825 -21.48 8.51 -43.80
N SER A 826 -20.72 7.49 -44.18
CA SER A 826 -20.95 6.73 -45.42
C SER A 826 -21.37 5.28 -45.19
N VAL A 827 -22.62 4.98 -45.52
CA VAL A 827 -23.09 3.63 -45.84
C VAL A 827 -22.45 3.22 -47.18
N PRO A 828 -21.81 2.04 -47.30
CA PRO A 828 -21.43 1.51 -48.61
C PRO A 828 -22.70 1.16 -49.39
N GLY A 829 -23.04 1.92 -50.44
CA GLY A 829 -24.05 1.53 -51.43
C GLY A 829 -25.22 2.49 -51.70
N SER A 830 -25.33 3.65 -51.03
CA SER A 830 -26.39 4.63 -51.35
C SER A 830 -25.89 5.73 -52.31
N PRO A 831 -26.70 6.14 -53.32
CA PRO A 831 -26.31 7.17 -54.28
C PRO A 831 -26.03 8.52 -53.60
N ARG A 832 -25.02 9.23 -54.09
CA ARG A 832 -24.60 10.55 -53.62
C ARG A 832 -25.78 11.55 -53.77
N PRO A 833 -26.30 12.17 -52.70
CA PRO A 833 -27.31 13.21 -52.83
C PRO A 833 -26.69 14.48 -53.42
N ALA A 834 -27.50 15.26 -54.14
CA ALA A 834 -27.13 16.55 -54.72
C ALA A 834 -26.63 17.55 -53.64
N PRO A 835 -25.78 18.53 -54.02
CA PRO A 835 -25.20 19.49 -53.07
C PRO A 835 -26.31 20.37 -52.49
N SER A 836 -26.70 20.06 -51.25
CA SER A 836 -27.52 20.94 -50.41
C SER A 836 -26.60 21.97 -49.74
N PRO A 837 -27.10 23.15 -49.32
CA PRO A 837 -26.30 24.16 -48.60
C PRO A 837 -25.65 23.55 -47.35
N PRO A 838 -24.57 24.15 -46.78
CA PRO A 838 -23.83 23.56 -45.67
C PRO A 838 -24.67 23.55 -44.40
N ALA A 839 -25.55 22.55 -44.27
CA ALA A 839 -26.12 22.16 -43.00
C ALA A 839 -24.96 21.67 -42.13
N ALA A 840 -24.90 22.14 -40.88
CA ALA A 840 -23.91 21.73 -39.88
C ALA A 840 -23.81 20.19 -39.89
N GLN A 841 -22.72 19.67 -40.46
CA GLN A 841 -22.52 18.24 -40.58
C GLN A 841 -22.31 17.73 -39.15
N LYS A 842 -23.35 17.15 -38.54
CA LYS A 842 -23.29 16.63 -37.16
C LYS A 842 -22.09 15.69 -37.06
N ARG A 843 -21.14 16.04 -36.20
CA ARG A 843 -19.93 15.25 -35.99
C ARG A 843 -20.29 14.12 -35.03
N GLN A 844 -19.92 12.89 -35.33
CA GLN A 844 -20.36 11.73 -34.53
C GLN A 844 -19.19 10.84 -34.10
N TRP A 845 -19.26 10.37 -32.85
CA TRP A 845 -18.26 9.50 -32.25
C TRP A 845 -18.88 8.30 -31.54
N HIS A 846 -18.14 7.20 -31.49
CA HIS A 846 -18.43 6.03 -30.67
C HIS A 846 -17.32 5.79 -29.65
N VAL A 847 -17.68 5.89 -28.37
CA VAL A 847 -16.83 5.52 -27.24
C VAL A 847 -17.28 4.16 -26.73
N ARG A 848 -16.42 3.15 -26.86
CA ARG A 848 -16.71 1.78 -26.44
C ARG A 848 -15.74 1.36 -25.34
N VAL A 849 -16.28 0.83 -24.26
CA VAL A 849 -15.49 0.34 -23.13
C VAL A 849 -15.96 -1.04 -22.76
N ARG A 850 -14.99 -1.95 -22.60
CA ARG A 850 -15.20 -3.27 -22.02
C ARG A 850 -14.96 -3.17 -20.52
N VAL A 851 -15.97 -3.54 -19.74
CA VAL A 851 -15.91 -3.56 -18.28
C VAL A 851 -16.18 -4.96 -17.75
N ALA A 852 -15.65 -5.26 -16.57
CA ALA A 852 -15.95 -6.47 -15.81
C ALA A 852 -17.48 -6.63 -15.62
N PRO A 853 -17.99 -7.83 -15.30
CA PRO A 853 -19.43 -8.07 -15.16
C PRO A 853 -20.06 -7.49 -13.88
N SER A 854 -19.27 -7.08 -12.89
CA SER A 854 -19.72 -6.64 -11.56
C SER A 854 -20.08 -5.15 -11.33
N PRO A 855 -19.79 -4.17 -12.22
CA PRO A 855 -20.14 -2.76 -12.00
C PRO A 855 -21.64 -2.50 -12.01
N GLN A 856 -22.12 -1.72 -11.04
CA GLN A 856 -23.52 -1.28 -11.01
C GLN A 856 -23.71 0.05 -11.75
N ARG A 857 -22.66 0.88 -11.78
CA ARG A 857 -22.61 2.15 -12.47
C ARG A 857 -21.36 2.19 -13.34
N VAL A 858 -21.44 2.87 -14.47
CA VAL A 858 -20.28 3.20 -15.30
C VAL A 858 -20.36 4.67 -15.67
N ALA A 859 -19.37 5.45 -15.24
CA ALA A 859 -19.30 6.87 -15.53
C ALA A 859 -18.30 7.18 -16.64
N PHE A 860 -18.59 8.22 -17.42
CA PHE A 860 -17.75 8.73 -18.48
C PHE A 860 -17.61 10.25 -18.38
N ALA A 861 -16.47 10.74 -18.85
CA ALA A 861 -16.19 12.16 -18.97
C ALA A 861 -15.81 12.51 -20.42
N PHE A 862 -16.40 13.58 -20.94
CA PHE A 862 -16.31 14.02 -22.33
C PHE A 862 -16.07 15.53 -22.43
N CYS A 863 -15.26 15.92 -23.41
CA CYS A 863 -15.13 17.32 -23.81
C CYS A 863 -14.85 17.39 -25.31
N VAL A 864 -15.66 18.13 -26.06
CA VAL A 864 -15.40 18.38 -27.48
C VAL A 864 -14.87 19.79 -27.65
N ARG A 865 -13.76 19.92 -28.39
CA ARG A 865 -13.12 21.19 -28.70
C ARG A 865 -12.88 21.32 -30.20
N GLU A 866 -12.89 22.54 -30.71
CA GLU A 866 -12.38 22.83 -32.05
C GLU A 866 -10.87 22.53 -32.15
N ALA A 867 -10.38 22.15 -33.32
CA ALA A 867 -8.97 21.78 -33.52
C ALA A 867 -8.02 22.98 -33.63
N ALA A 868 -8.53 24.21 -33.57
CA ALA A 868 -7.78 25.47 -33.76
C ALA A 868 -7.04 25.93 -32.48
N PRO A 869 -6.06 26.85 -32.57
CA PRO A 869 -5.29 27.34 -31.43
C PRO A 869 -6.14 27.99 -30.32
N ASP A 870 -7.24 28.66 -30.69
CA ASP A 870 -8.20 29.27 -29.77
C ASP A 870 -9.42 28.35 -29.52
N ALA A 871 -9.15 27.06 -29.35
CA ALA A 871 -10.12 25.97 -29.31
C ALA A 871 -11.31 26.23 -28.37
N ARG A 872 -12.46 26.60 -28.94
CA ARG A 872 -13.71 26.72 -28.19
C ARG A 872 -14.26 25.34 -27.85
N ARG A 873 -14.86 25.22 -26.66
CA ARG A 873 -15.65 24.04 -26.29
C ARG A 873 -16.93 24.03 -27.11
N LEU A 874 -17.24 22.91 -27.72
CA LEU A 874 -18.48 22.69 -28.45
C LEU A 874 -19.50 21.96 -27.55
N PRO A 875 -20.80 22.31 -27.62
CA PRO A 875 -21.84 21.54 -26.95
C PRO A 875 -21.85 20.09 -27.44
N VAL A 876 -22.15 19.15 -26.54
CA VAL A 876 -22.20 17.74 -26.88
C VAL A 876 -23.58 17.19 -26.54
N ALA A 877 -24.09 16.28 -27.38
CA ALA A 877 -25.28 15.53 -27.07
C ALA A 877 -24.98 14.03 -27.09
N VAL A 878 -25.42 13.31 -26.06
CA VAL A 878 -25.42 11.85 -26.04
C VAL A 878 -26.61 11.37 -26.89
N CYS A 879 -26.32 10.77 -28.05
CA CYS A 879 -27.35 10.28 -28.96
C CYS A 879 -27.92 8.93 -28.54
N ALA A 880 -27.06 8.04 -28.02
CA ALA A 880 -27.46 6.70 -27.60
C ALA A 880 -26.42 6.09 -26.66
N VAL A 881 -26.89 5.36 -25.66
CA VAL A 881 -26.08 4.46 -24.83
C VAL A 881 -26.57 3.04 -25.09
N ARG A 882 -25.66 2.15 -25.45
CA ARG A 882 -25.95 0.73 -25.70
C ARG A 882 -25.04 -0.14 -24.85
N VAL A 883 -25.59 -1.19 -24.27
CA VAL A 883 -24.84 -2.21 -23.54
C VAL A 883 -25.02 -3.53 -24.28
N SER A 884 -23.93 -4.26 -24.46
CA SER A 884 -23.90 -5.57 -25.11
C SER A 884 -23.04 -6.54 -24.31
N GLY A 885 -23.46 -7.79 -24.22
CA GLY A 885 -23.01 -8.77 -23.22
C GLY A 885 -24.22 -9.43 -22.56
N VAL A 886 -24.08 -10.64 -22.01
CA VAL A 886 -25.24 -11.45 -21.56
C VAL A 886 -26.04 -10.73 -20.46
N ALA A 887 -27.36 -10.65 -20.62
CA ALA A 887 -28.37 -10.31 -19.61
C ALA A 887 -28.21 -8.97 -18.84
N SER A 888 -27.59 -7.94 -19.44
CA SER A 888 -27.54 -6.58 -18.87
C SER A 888 -28.20 -5.54 -19.80
N SER A 889 -29.02 -4.66 -19.23
CA SER A 889 -29.65 -3.52 -19.90
C SER A 889 -29.18 -2.19 -19.29
N VAL A 890 -29.34 -1.10 -20.03
CA VAL A 890 -29.22 0.25 -19.44
C VAL A 890 -30.50 0.50 -18.66
N ALA A 891 -30.39 0.62 -17.34
CA ALA A 891 -31.52 0.96 -16.48
C ALA A 891 -31.89 2.44 -16.67
N SER A 892 -30.88 3.31 -16.59
CA SER A 892 -30.99 4.75 -16.79
C SER A 892 -29.63 5.35 -17.13
N TRP A 893 -29.63 6.59 -17.63
CA TRP A 893 -28.41 7.38 -17.77
C TRP A 893 -28.74 8.87 -17.62
N SER A 894 -27.76 9.64 -17.17
CA SER A 894 -27.87 11.09 -17.01
C SER A 894 -26.63 11.78 -17.59
N PHE A 895 -26.83 12.82 -18.39
CA PHE A 895 -25.76 13.59 -18.99
C PHE A 895 -25.82 15.04 -18.54
N ASP A 896 -24.71 15.53 -17.99
CA ASP A 896 -24.49 16.94 -17.69
C ASP A 896 -23.55 17.51 -18.75
N ASP A 897 -24.08 18.29 -19.69
CA ASP A 897 -23.29 18.91 -20.76
C ASP A 897 -22.32 19.97 -20.20
N ALA A 898 -22.65 20.65 -19.10
CA ALA A 898 -21.79 21.66 -18.50
C ALA A 898 -20.57 21.01 -17.84
N ALA A 899 -20.76 19.94 -17.08
CA ALA A 899 -19.65 19.15 -16.53
C ALA A 899 -18.98 18.27 -17.60
N GLY A 900 -19.68 17.96 -18.69
CA GLY A 900 -19.25 17.02 -19.71
C GLY A 900 -19.26 15.58 -19.20
N THR A 901 -20.17 15.22 -18.31
CA THR A 901 -20.16 13.92 -17.61
C THR A 901 -21.41 13.13 -17.93
N LEU A 902 -21.24 11.82 -18.16
CA LEU A 902 -22.31 10.86 -18.39
C LEU A 902 -22.22 9.77 -17.35
N ASP A 903 -23.28 9.60 -16.57
CA ASP A 903 -23.46 8.44 -15.69
C ASP A 903 -24.41 7.44 -16.33
N VAL A 904 -23.99 6.17 -16.38
CA VAL A 904 -24.79 5.06 -16.90
C VAL A 904 -25.04 4.08 -15.78
N VAL A 905 -26.32 3.82 -15.47
CA VAL A 905 -26.73 2.81 -14.49
C VAL A 905 -27.09 1.53 -15.22
N LEU A 906 -26.51 0.41 -14.77
CA LEU A 906 -26.69 -0.90 -15.38
C LEU A 906 -27.70 -1.73 -14.57
N GLU A 907 -28.59 -2.41 -15.27
CA GLU A 907 -29.50 -3.40 -14.71
C GLU A 907 -28.98 -4.80 -15.05
N HIS A 908 -28.71 -5.61 -14.03
CA HIS A 908 -28.32 -7.01 -14.20
C HIS A 908 -29.53 -7.92 -14.01
N THR A 909 -29.93 -8.62 -15.07
CA THR A 909 -31.10 -9.52 -15.01
C THR A 909 -30.74 -10.97 -14.65
N ALA A 910 -29.45 -11.33 -14.57
CA ALA A 910 -28.99 -12.66 -14.17
C ALA A 910 -27.69 -12.64 -13.33
N PRO A 911 -27.65 -13.31 -12.16
CA PRO A 911 -26.46 -13.42 -11.33
C PRO A 911 -25.62 -14.63 -11.74
N SER A 912 -24.80 -14.54 -12.80
CA SER A 912 -23.74 -15.56 -13.07
C SER A 912 -22.89 -15.35 -14.34
N SER A 913 -23.13 -14.33 -15.17
CA SER A 913 -22.33 -14.15 -16.38
C SER A 913 -20.89 -13.73 -16.02
N SER A 914 -19.92 -14.62 -16.19
CA SER A 914 -18.48 -14.30 -16.16
C SER A 914 -18.03 -13.50 -17.40
N SER A 915 -18.93 -13.27 -18.35
CA SER A 915 -18.61 -12.54 -19.57
C SER A 915 -18.62 -11.03 -19.33
N PRO A 916 -17.56 -10.31 -19.73
CA PRO A 916 -17.48 -8.87 -19.59
C PRO A 916 -18.49 -8.12 -20.45
N LEU A 917 -18.89 -6.95 -19.98
CA LEU A 917 -19.88 -6.08 -20.60
C LEU A 917 -19.20 -5.07 -21.53
N CYS A 918 -19.88 -4.73 -22.62
CA CYS A 918 -19.43 -3.74 -23.58
C CYS A 918 -20.42 -2.58 -23.60
N VAL A 919 -20.01 -1.44 -23.04
CA VAL A 919 -20.77 -0.19 -23.01
C VAL A 919 -20.32 0.67 -24.19
N THR A 920 -21.26 1.04 -25.06
CA THR A 920 -21.02 1.92 -26.21
C THR A 920 -21.85 3.19 -26.07
N VAL A 921 -21.17 4.33 -26.01
CA VAL A 921 -21.77 5.68 -25.97
C VAL A 921 -21.59 6.32 -27.35
N SER A 922 -22.69 6.83 -27.91
CA SER A 922 -22.72 7.54 -29.19
C SER A 922 -22.94 9.02 -28.92
N LEU A 923 -22.04 9.86 -29.42
CA LEU A 923 -21.99 11.30 -29.14
C LEU A 923 -22.13 12.08 -30.45
N SER A 924 -22.78 13.24 -30.40
CA SER A 924 -22.75 14.23 -31.48
C SER A 924 -22.44 15.63 -30.99
N ALA A 925 -21.70 16.40 -31.80
CA ALA A 925 -21.43 17.83 -31.61
C ALA A 925 -21.78 18.63 -32.85
#